data_AF-A0A2B4T2P1-F1
#
_entry.id   AF-A0A2B4T2P1-F1
#
_cell.length_a   1.000
_cell.length_b   1.000
_cell.length_c   1.000
_cell.angle_alpha   90.00
_cell.angle_beta   90.00
_cell.angle_gamma   90.00
#
_symmetry.space_group_name_H-M   'P 1'
#
loop_
_entity.id
_entity.type
_entity.pdbx_description
1 polymer ?
#
loop_
_entity_poly.entity_id
_entity_poly.type
_entity_poly.pdbx_seq_one_letter_code
_entity_poly.pdbx_strand_id
1 'polypeptide(L)'
;MKKKNSKKRAKVTSALDEQTSSYFKRVEDMINEDDFDDDESRKLFVENVFTQVENNEVKLSCDMMVSRTMEKLIVYFNDIQIRCVIQNIEDHFCKIAMDKFGSHVLQSLICVIPKAVRSERSKIREVEQNFDNLKSAEELFLSLCHCFQENLGELVSHTYGSHVLRTAFEVLGGVKVADSVVRSRASRQSREKSNQSEEKRRSIKQTQVGNAFGTDPIKHMETVAVPDSFPPILRQLTNMIIEMELQKLALHPVSNPLLQTLLLVLHRKDQSLCMKLCKAVMSQIDMYNSKKGRIKGPRESKEGDHEQASKEQERSYRVPVLLSNEISSHLVEKILHVVTPELWREIYDSYFNTHLVQLSCHPIANFIVQHLMASTTDKAQAKQILAELLPYLEDLLANEHMGIVVRMAEVAVQFLIKQKTMLKALLQAFHCEGKDEQSSAVLLFLSLTTYDIFYGTKPDERGEIEEGVITIAEESPPGAKLKSINFHGALLLKTLFDFQDPSKVVTSLLCLSMEELMTLATDSMGSYALEAFLKSRFVPSEKKHVLIEKLKGTFVRLACEKQGSHVVETCWRQAEVRYKEAITQELLFSEQQLNGNFYGRIVLRNCGVEHLKRKDKTWFEKEQKAVKKRKFLEEILEERQDIKHTKKVKLVEDGKSKNFGREMAALGFTASGENAVDSEEEDDADDAKGSVDAAFEKKPKKDQYANKNMQTEKKKKNRSSNETDKLAELEFIDSAIKATKSLKKSKKEEKKKK
;
A
#
# COMPACT_ATOMS: atom_id res chain seq x y z
N MET A 1 42.56 -0.36 54.74
CA MET A 1 42.59 0.36 53.46
C MET A 1 41.65 -0.31 52.45
N LYS A 2 40.46 0.24 52.23
CA LYS A 2 39.55 -0.09 51.12
C LYS A 2 39.05 1.24 50.57
N LYS A 3 39.55 1.68 49.40
CA LYS A 3 39.04 2.89 48.72
C LYS A 3 37.89 2.49 47.79
N LYS A 4 36.68 2.84 48.21
CA LYS A 4 35.48 2.92 47.36
C LYS A 4 35.71 4.03 46.33
N ASN A 5 35.82 3.69 45.05
CA ASN A 5 35.66 4.65 43.96
C ASN A 5 34.17 4.79 43.65
N SER A 6 33.54 5.80 44.24
CA SER A 6 32.22 6.26 43.83
C SER A 6 32.36 6.97 42.47
N LYS A 7 31.87 6.34 41.40
CA LYS A 7 31.56 7.04 40.14
C LYS A 7 30.47 8.09 40.45
N LYS A 8 30.88 9.32 40.75
CA LYS A 8 29.98 10.47 40.80
C LYS A 8 29.40 10.66 39.39
N ARG A 9 28.11 10.39 39.27
CA ARG A 9 27.26 10.73 38.12
C ARG A 9 27.33 12.26 37.95
N ALA A 10 28.13 12.74 37.00
CA ALA A 10 28.19 14.15 36.67
C ALA A 10 26.86 14.54 36.00
N LYS A 11 26.02 15.23 36.75
CA LYS A 11 24.84 15.94 36.24
C LYS A 11 25.38 17.08 35.38
N VAL A 12 25.40 16.92 34.06
CA VAL A 12 25.68 18.03 33.13
C VAL A 12 24.51 19.01 33.27
N THR A 13 24.80 20.21 33.76
CA THR A 13 23.88 21.33 33.88
C THR A 13 23.33 21.69 32.48
N SER A 14 22.02 21.61 32.34
CA SER A 14 21.27 21.50 31.08
C SER A 14 20.58 22.80 30.65
N ALA A 15 21.28 23.93 30.70
CA ALA A 15 20.74 25.17 30.17
C ALA A 15 21.77 25.77 29.21
N LEU A 16 21.41 25.84 27.93
CA LEU A 16 22.06 26.76 27.01
C LEU A 16 21.89 28.18 27.56
N ASP A 17 22.87 29.03 27.35
CA ASP A 17 22.72 30.43 27.69
C ASP A 17 21.62 31.07 26.80
N GLU A 18 21.03 32.14 27.32
CA GLU A 18 19.90 32.81 26.66
C GLU A 18 20.31 33.40 25.29
N GLN A 19 21.58 33.78 25.13
CA GLN A 19 22.08 34.33 23.87
C GLN A 19 22.13 33.26 22.78
N THR A 20 22.69 32.09 23.09
CA THR A 20 22.72 30.93 22.18
C THR A 20 21.31 30.48 21.81
N SER A 21 20.40 30.42 22.78
CA SER A 21 19.00 30.05 22.54
C SER A 21 18.29 31.07 21.64
N SER A 22 18.49 32.36 21.88
CA SER A 22 17.94 33.46 21.07
C SER A 22 18.50 33.45 19.66
N TYR A 23 19.80 33.14 19.50
CA TYR A 23 20.44 32.99 18.20
C TYR A 23 19.81 31.87 17.37
N PHE A 24 19.71 30.65 17.90
CA PHE A 24 19.13 29.52 17.17
C PHE A 24 17.63 29.68 16.89
N LYS A 25 16.92 30.48 17.70
CA LYS A 25 15.55 30.86 17.37
C LYS A 25 15.47 31.74 16.13
N ARG A 26 16.32 32.77 16.02
CA ARG A 26 16.41 33.60 14.80
C ARG A 26 16.82 32.78 13.57
N VAL A 27 17.72 31.81 13.76
CA VAL A 27 18.10 30.86 12.70
C VAL A 27 16.91 30.03 12.25
N GLU A 28 16.10 29.55 13.19
CA GLU A 28 14.89 28.77 12.87
C GLU A 28 13.87 29.60 12.07
N ASP A 29 13.63 30.84 12.48
CA ASP A 29 12.68 31.74 11.81
C ASP A 29 13.12 32.00 10.36
N MET A 30 14.40 32.33 10.13
CA MET A 30 14.97 32.53 8.79
C MET A 30 14.82 31.29 7.90
N ILE A 31 15.06 30.09 8.45
CA ILE A 31 14.91 28.84 7.69
C ILE A 31 13.45 28.53 7.34
N ASN A 32 12.50 28.91 8.20
CA ASN A 32 11.08 28.67 7.96
C ASN A 32 10.50 29.62 6.90
N GLU A 33 11.00 30.86 6.86
CA GLU A 33 10.59 31.86 5.87
C GLU A 33 11.20 31.58 4.47
N ASP A 34 12.33 30.85 4.42
CA ASP A 34 13.09 30.55 3.19
C ASP A 34 13.41 31.82 2.37
N ASP A 35 13.62 32.94 3.07
CA ASP A 35 13.84 34.28 2.50
C ASP A 35 15.31 34.49 2.12
N PHE A 36 15.84 33.58 1.28
CA PHE A 36 17.20 33.67 0.74
C PHE A 36 17.16 34.19 -0.69
N ASP A 37 17.99 35.21 -0.98
CA ASP A 37 18.11 35.80 -2.32
C ASP A 37 18.56 34.76 -3.38
N ASP A 38 19.46 33.83 -3.00
CA ASP A 38 20.03 32.82 -3.88
C ASP A 38 20.64 31.62 -3.10
N ASP A 39 21.07 30.59 -3.83
CA ASP A 39 21.63 29.37 -3.23
C ASP A 39 23.00 29.60 -2.54
N GLU A 40 23.80 30.57 -2.99
CA GLU A 40 25.10 30.91 -2.38
C GLU A 40 24.91 31.68 -1.08
N SER A 41 23.96 32.63 -1.02
CA SER A 41 23.63 33.34 0.22
C SER A 41 23.14 32.37 1.30
N ARG A 42 22.35 31.36 0.91
CA ARG A 42 21.95 30.27 1.82
C ARG A 42 23.14 29.44 2.29
N LYS A 43 24.09 29.08 1.40
CA LYS A 43 25.30 28.34 1.80
C LYS A 43 26.14 29.14 2.80
N LEU A 44 26.37 30.43 2.55
CA LEU A 44 27.12 31.30 3.45
C LEU A 44 26.44 31.42 4.82
N PHE A 45 25.11 31.54 4.84
CA PHE A 45 24.32 31.52 6.06
C PHE A 45 24.54 30.22 6.85
N VAL A 46 24.42 29.07 6.19
CA VAL A 46 24.61 27.75 6.82
C VAL A 46 26.04 27.58 7.35
N GLU A 47 27.05 28.05 6.62
CA GLU A 47 28.45 28.02 7.06
C GLU A 47 28.65 28.83 8.35
N ASN A 48 28.10 30.05 8.40
CA ASN A 48 28.16 30.90 9.58
C ASN A 48 27.44 30.25 10.78
N VAL A 49 26.26 29.66 10.56
CA VAL A 49 25.55 28.92 11.61
C VAL A 49 26.36 27.73 12.10
N PHE A 50 27.03 27.01 11.19
CA PHE A 50 27.83 25.84 11.53
C PHE A 50 28.97 26.18 12.51
N THR A 51 29.60 27.36 12.39
CA THR A 51 30.62 27.80 13.36
C THR A 51 30.11 27.86 14.81
N GLN A 52 28.80 28.07 15.01
CA GLN A 52 28.17 28.09 16.34
C GLN A 52 27.76 26.69 16.82
N VAL A 53 27.58 25.76 15.87
CA VAL A 53 27.26 24.36 16.13
C VAL A 53 28.50 23.58 16.53
N GLU A 54 29.64 23.90 15.91
CA GLU A 54 30.93 23.23 16.13
C GLU A 54 31.31 23.22 17.62
N ASN A 55 31.69 22.04 18.13
CA ASN A 55 32.02 21.76 19.54
C ASN A 55 30.86 21.87 20.55
N ASN A 56 29.66 22.24 20.12
CA ASN A 56 28.46 22.32 20.96
C ASN A 56 27.39 21.28 20.59
N GLU A 57 27.69 20.37 19.67
CA GLU A 57 26.73 19.47 19.01
C GLU A 57 25.92 18.65 20.02
N VAL A 58 26.57 18.07 21.03
CA VAL A 58 25.90 17.27 22.07
C VAL A 58 24.91 18.12 22.87
N LYS A 59 25.29 19.36 23.24
CA LYS A 59 24.43 20.25 24.03
C LYS A 59 23.24 20.73 23.21
N LEU A 60 23.48 21.17 21.98
CA LEU A 60 22.45 21.67 21.07
C LEU A 60 21.47 20.55 20.67
N SER A 61 21.97 19.33 20.46
CA SER A 61 21.14 18.19 20.09
C SER A 61 20.19 17.77 21.21
N CYS A 62 20.61 17.86 22.47
CA CYS A 62 19.81 17.45 23.63
C CYS A 62 18.98 18.60 24.25
N ASP A 63 18.99 19.79 23.64
CA ASP A 63 18.20 20.93 24.11
C ASP A 63 16.75 20.86 23.60
N MET A 64 15.79 21.30 24.42
CA MET A 64 14.36 21.21 24.09
C MET A 64 13.95 22.05 22.87
N MET A 65 14.56 23.22 22.70
CA MET A 65 14.21 24.15 21.63
C MET A 65 15.15 23.97 20.45
N VAL A 66 16.46 23.98 20.72
CA VAL A 66 17.48 24.01 19.67
C VAL A 66 17.58 22.69 18.91
N SER A 67 17.19 21.56 19.51
CA SER A 67 17.12 20.28 18.80
C SER A 67 16.25 20.33 17.54
N ARG A 68 15.13 21.05 17.57
CA ARG A 68 14.24 21.21 16.41
C ARG A 68 14.89 22.02 15.30
N THR A 69 15.60 23.09 15.67
CA THR A 69 16.41 23.88 14.74
C THR A 69 17.52 23.01 14.14
N MET A 70 18.18 22.19 14.95
CA MET A 70 19.21 21.24 14.48
C MET A 70 18.66 20.25 13.46
N GLU A 71 17.48 19.64 13.69
CA GLU A 71 16.83 18.75 12.73
C GLU A 71 16.61 19.43 11.37
N LYS A 72 16.19 20.70 11.37
CA LYS A 72 15.99 21.48 10.13
C LYS A 72 17.32 21.82 9.46
N LEU A 73 18.32 22.25 10.23
CA LEU A 73 19.66 22.62 9.74
C LEU A 73 20.38 21.45 9.07
N ILE A 74 20.25 20.24 9.61
CA ILE A 74 20.88 19.03 9.07
C ILE A 74 20.54 18.78 7.59
N VAL A 75 19.35 19.19 7.14
CA VAL A 75 18.94 19.03 5.73
C VAL A 75 19.78 19.90 4.78
N TYR A 76 20.26 21.05 5.28
CA TYR A 76 21.03 22.04 4.54
C TYR A 76 22.55 21.84 4.64
N PHE A 77 23.02 21.12 5.67
CA PHE A 77 24.45 20.84 5.83
C PHE A 77 25.03 20.07 4.65
N ASN A 78 26.28 20.41 4.31
CA ASN A 78 27.07 19.69 3.32
C ASN A 78 27.68 18.40 3.92
N ASP A 79 28.29 17.53 3.10
CA ASP A 79 28.80 16.25 3.60
C ASP A 79 29.92 16.38 4.64
N ILE A 80 30.76 17.43 4.57
CA ILE A 80 31.85 17.66 5.53
C ILE A 80 31.24 18.04 6.88
N GLN A 81 30.30 18.98 6.89
CA GLN A 81 29.56 19.41 8.08
C GLN A 81 28.83 18.26 8.76
N ILE A 82 28.15 17.40 7.99
CA ILE A 82 27.48 16.21 8.51
C ILE A 82 28.48 15.26 9.17
N ARG A 83 29.62 14.98 8.51
CA ARG A 83 30.65 14.10 9.06
C ARG A 83 31.27 14.68 10.33
N CYS A 84 31.57 15.97 10.38
CA CYS A 84 32.08 16.64 11.58
C CYS A 84 31.09 16.50 12.75
N VAL A 85 29.80 16.76 12.53
CA VAL A 85 28.79 16.63 13.59
C VAL A 85 28.71 15.20 14.10
N ILE A 86 28.67 14.19 13.22
CA ILE A 86 28.57 12.79 13.63
C ILE A 86 29.85 12.36 14.39
N GLN A 87 31.03 12.76 13.93
CA GLN A 87 32.31 12.46 14.58
C GLN A 87 32.40 13.09 15.98
N ASN A 88 31.97 14.34 16.15
CA ASN A 88 32.03 15.06 17.43
C ASN A 88 31.05 14.49 18.48
N ILE A 89 30.00 13.78 18.06
CA ILE A 89 29.05 13.13 18.96
C ILE A 89 29.31 11.62 19.15
N GLU A 90 30.37 11.06 18.54
CA GLU A 90 30.65 9.62 18.50
C GLU A 90 30.70 8.98 19.89
N ASP A 91 31.41 9.61 20.84
CA ASP A 91 31.51 9.17 22.24
C ASP A 91 30.18 9.23 23.01
N HIS A 92 29.16 9.89 22.45
CA HIS A 92 27.88 10.17 23.08
C HIS A 92 26.69 9.54 22.34
N PHE A 93 26.91 8.70 21.33
CA PHE A 93 25.84 8.10 20.52
C PHE A 93 24.73 7.47 21.35
N CYS A 94 25.06 6.59 22.30
CA CYS A 94 24.05 5.92 23.13
C CYS A 94 23.26 6.91 23.99
N LYS A 95 23.94 7.90 24.58
CA LYS A 95 23.31 8.97 25.39
C LYS A 95 22.33 9.80 24.55
N ILE A 96 22.73 10.21 23.35
CA ILE A 96 21.90 11.02 22.45
C ILE A 96 20.73 10.18 21.91
N ALA A 97 20.98 8.92 21.55
CA ALA A 97 19.94 8.01 21.06
C ALA A 97 18.82 7.78 22.09
N MET A 98 19.16 7.79 23.38
CA MET A 98 18.21 7.65 24.48
C MET A 98 17.68 8.99 25.02
N ASP A 99 18.08 10.13 24.46
CA ASP A 99 17.60 11.44 24.87
C ASP A 99 16.25 11.81 24.20
N LYS A 100 15.38 12.52 24.93
CA LYS A 100 14.06 12.92 24.46
C LYS A 100 14.11 13.83 23.22
N PHE A 101 15.16 14.63 23.08
CA PHE A 101 15.35 15.59 22.01
C PHE A 101 16.45 15.12 21.06
N GLY A 102 17.58 14.66 21.63
CA GLY A 102 18.75 14.19 20.89
C GLY A 102 18.45 13.02 19.95
N SER A 103 17.52 12.13 20.32
CA SER A 103 17.12 11.00 19.47
C SER A 103 16.53 11.45 18.13
N HIS A 104 15.86 12.60 18.08
CA HIS A 104 15.29 13.15 16.85
C HIS A 104 16.38 13.76 15.95
N VAL A 105 17.34 14.45 16.54
CA VAL A 105 18.52 14.96 15.84
C VAL A 105 19.34 13.82 15.26
N LEU A 106 19.58 12.76 16.03
CA LEU A 106 20.32 11.58 15.57
C LEU A 106 19.58 10.83 14.47
N GLN A 107 18.25 10.71 14.52
CA GLN A 107 17.46 10.17 13.40
C GLN A 107 17.65 11.00 12.13
N SER A 108 17.66 12.34 12.24
CA SER A 108 17.88 13.25 11.11
C SER A 108 19.27 13.09 10.51
N LEU A 109 20.30 12.98 11.36
CA LEU A 109 21.67 12.68 10.94
C LEU A 109 21.74 11.34 10.19
N ILE A 110 21.16 10.28 10.76
CA ILE A 110 21.13 8.95 10.11
C ILE A 110 20.45 9.04 8.73
N CYS A 111 19.34 9.76 8.60
CA CYS A 111 18.62 9.89 7.33
C CYS A 111 19.43 10.57 6.21
N VAL A 112 20.39 11.44 6.55
CA VAL A 112 21.24 12.12 5.55
C VAL A 112 22.52 11.37 5.21
N ILE A 113 22.90 10.33 5.97
CA ILE A 113 24.09 9.51 5.71
C ILE A 113 24.14 8.97 4.26
N PRO A 114 23.06 8.40 3.68
CA PRO A 114 23.09 7.95 2.29
C PRO A 114 23.42 9.07 1.29
N LYS A 115 22.98 10.31 1.55
CA LYS A 115 23.31 11.48 0.73
C LYS A 115 24.77 11.87 0.91
N ALA A 116 25.28 11.86 2.15
CA ALA A 116 26.67 12.17 2.46
C ALA A 116 27.64 11.17 1.80
N VAL A 117 27.37 9.85 1.89
CA VAL A 117 28.17 8.80 1.24
C VAL A 117 28.22 8.98 -0.28
N ARG A 118 27.10 9.36 -0.92
CA ARG A 118 27.10 9.63 -2.37
C ARG A 118 27.91 10.87 -2.75
N SER A 119 27.77 11.94 -1.96
CA SER A 119 28.52 13.19 -2.16
C SER A 119 30.03 12.93 -2.03
N GLU A 120 30.44 12.20 -1.00
CA GLU A 120 31.82 11.79 -0.76
C GLU A 120 32.39 11.01 -1.94
N ARG A 121 31.71 9.95 -2.39
CA ARG A 121 32.14 9.15 -3.56
C ARG A 121 32.22 9.96 -4.86
N SER A 122 31.42 11.02 -5.02
CA SER A 122 31.48 11.88 -6.19
C SER A 122 32.68 12.84 -6.16
N LYS A 123 33.06 13.35 -4.98
CA LYS A 123 34.16 14.31 -4.80
C LYS A 123 35.55 13.67 -4.82
N ILE A 124 35.66 12.41 -4.39
CA ILE A 124 36.90 11.61 -4.53
C ILE A 124 37.37 11.53 -6.00
N ARG A 125 36.46 11.72 -6.97
CA ARG A 125 36.80 11.75 -8.41
C ARG A 125 37.34 13.09 -8.90
N GLU A 126 37.26 14.17 -8.12
CA GLU A 126 37.57 15.53 -8.60
C GLU A 126 38.81 16.16 -7.93
N VAL A 127 39.06 16.02 -6.61
CA VAL A 127 40.30 16.47 -5.94
C VAL A 127 40.44 15.79 -4.57
N GLU A 128 41.63 15.24 -4.23
CA GLU A 128 42.00 14.86 -2.86
C GLU A 128 42.19 16.11 -1.98
N GLN A 129 41.11 16.62 -1.38
CA GLN A 129 41.22 17.51 -0.23
C GLN A 129 41.38 16.66 1.03
N ASN A 130 42.63 16.43 1.44
CA ASN A 130 42.95 15.70 2.66
C ASN A 130 42.51 16.48 3.90
N PHE A 131 41.36 16.12 4.45
CA PHE A 131 41.04 16.34 5.86
C PHE A 131 41.59 15.14 6.64
N ASP A 132 42.88 15.14 6.97
CA ASP A 132 43.63 13.98 7.50
C ASP A 132 43.01 13.30 8.74
N ASN A 133 42.04 13.93 9.42
CA ASN A 133 41.41 13.42 10.65
C ASN A 133 39.88 13.21 10.56
N LEU A 134 39.24 13.46 9.41
CA LEU A 134 37.78 13.32 9.28
C LEU A 134 37.43 11.94 8.70
N LYS A 135 36.77 11.10 9.51
CA LYS A 135 36.30 9.77 9.09
C LYS A 135 35.30 9.87 7.94
N SER A 136 35.23 8.83 7.11
CA SER A 136 34.23 8.75 6.05
C SER A 136 32.80 8.69 6.62
N ALA A 137 31.79 9.09 5.82
CA ALA A 137 30.40 9.01 6.28
C ALA A 137 29.98 7.55 6.52
N GLU A 138 30.59 6.62 5.77
CA GLU A 138 30.41 5.18 5.92
C GLU A 138 31.00 4.68 7.25
N GLU A 139 32.27 5.01 7.56
CA GLU A 139 32.92 4.64 8.83
C GLU A 139 32.18 5.17 10.06
N LEU A 140 31.73 6.43 10.01
CA LEU A 140 30.98 7.05 11.10
C LEU A 140 29.65 6.34 11.37
N PHE A 141 28.95 5.92 10.31
CA PHE A 141 27.73 5.14 10.45
C PHE A 141 27.99 3.74 10.99
N LEU A 142 29.08 3.10 10.57
CA LEU A 142 29.49 1.80 11.09
C LEU A 142 29.85 1.88 12.59
N SER A 143 30.54 2.94 13.02
CA SER A 143 30.81 3.21 14.44
C SER A 143 29.52 3.36 15.25
N LEU A 144 28.55 4.12 14.72
CA LEU A 144 27.22 4.23 15.33
C LEU A 144 26.52 2.87 15.43
N CYS A 145 26.59 2.04 14.39
CA CYS A 145 26.03 0.70 14.40
C CYS A 145 26.72 -0.20 15.43
N HIS A 146 28.04 -0.13 15.57
CA HIS A 146 28.78 -0.86 16.61
C HIS A 146 28.31 -0.46 18.01
N CYS A 147 28.13 0.84 18.27
CA CYS A 147 27.54 1.33 19.52
C CYS A 147 26.14 0.74 19.77
N PHE A 148 25.32 0.60 18.72
CA PHE A 148 24.03 -0.07 18.83
C PHE A 148 24.13 -1.56 19.12
N GLN A 149 25.14 -2.26 18.59
CA GLN A 149 25.37 -3.67 18.88
C GLN A 149 25.69 -3.89 20.36
N GLU A 150 26.58 -3.07 20.94
CA GLU A 150 26.95 -3.17 22.36
C GLU A 150 25.79 -2.85 23.32
N ASN A 151 24.88 -1.96 22.92
CA ASN A 151 23.80 -1.45 23.77
C ASN A 151 22.41 -1.94 23.34
N LEU A 152 22.33 -2.98 22.49
CA LEU A 152 21.09 -3.40 21.84
C LEU A 152 19.99 -3.75 22.85
N GLY A 153 20.36 -4.44 23.93
CA GLY A 153 19.43 -4.88 24.98
C GLY A 153 18.63 -3.74 25.62
N GLU A 154 19.27 -2.58 25.84
CA GLU A 154 18.61 -1.40 26.38
C GLU A 154 17.84 -0.66 25.28
N LEU A 155 18.45 -0.48 24.10
CA LEU A 155 17.88 0.32 23.01
C LEU A 155 16.58 -0.25 22.44
N VAL A 156 16.44 -1.57 22.33
CA VAL A 156 15.23 -2.19 21.72
C VAL A 156 13.95 -1.93 22.50
N SER A 157 14.06 -1.69 23.81
CA SER A 157 12.92 -1.42 24.70
C SER A 157 12.82 0.06 25.10
N HIS A 158 13.81 0.87 24.76
CA HIS A 158 13.86 2.27 25.13
C HIS A 158 12.91 3.14 24.29
N THR A 159 12.13 4.00 24.95
CA THR A 159 11.10 4.87 24.33
C THR A 159 11.64 5.71 23.17
N TYR A 160 12.85 6.26 23.30
CA TYR A 160 13.52 7.04 22.26
C TYR A 160 14.48 6.21 21.39
N GLY A 161 15.42 5.49 22.01
CA GLY A 161 16.41 4.66 21.32
C GLY A 161 15.85 3.67 20.29
N SER A 162 14.67 3.09 20.53
CA SER A 162 14.03 2.20 19.56
C SER A 162 13.67 2.90 18.24
N HIS A 163 13.33 4.19 18.25
CA HIS A 163 13.08 4.96 17.03
C HIS A 163 14.37 5.24 16.24
N VAL A 164 15.49 5.42 16.95
CA VAL A 164 16.81 5.56 16.33
C VAL A 164 17.21 4.25 15.66
N LEU A 165 17.04 3.11 16.34
CA LEU A 165 17.27 1.78 15.75
C LEU A 165 16.40 1.52 14.51
N ARG A 166 15.12 1.88 14.55
CA ARG A 166 14.22 1.76 13.38
C ARG A 166 14.77 2.53 12.18
N THR A 167 15.23 3.76 12.42
CA THR A 167 15.81 4.63 11.38
C THR A 167 17.13 4.05 10.84
N ALA A 168 17.94 3.46 11.72
CA ALA A 168 19.15 2.75 11.32
C ALA A 168 18.83 1.52 10.45
N PHE A 169 17.79 0.74 10.77
CA PHE A 169 17.36 -0.38 9.92
C PHE A 169 16.88 0.09 8.55
N GLU A 170 16.10 1.19 8.48
CA GLU A 170 15.69 1.79 7.20
C GLU A 170 16.91 2.18 6.33
N VAL A 171 17.95 2.75 6.94
CA VAL A 171 19.16 3.19 6.22
C VAL A 171 20.06 2.02 5.83
N LEU A 172 20.32 1.08 6.75
CA LEU A 172 21.07 -0.15 6.49
C LEU A 172 20.43 -0.96 5.37
N GLY A 173 19.10 -1.05 5.39
CA GLY A 173 18.33 -1.73 4.36
C GLY A 173 17.96 -0.85 3.18
N GLY A 174 18.33 0.43 3.13
CA GLY A 174 17.95 1.35 2.03
C GLY A 174 16.47 1.30 1.67
N VAL A 175 15.58 1.20 2.66
CA VAL A 175 14.14 0.96 2.49
C VAL A 175 13.40 1.93 3.40
N LYS A 176 12.53 2.77 2.83
CA LYS A 176 11.66 3.63 3.64
C LYS A 176 10.38 2.91 4.04
N VAL A 177 10.17 2.73 5.34
CA VAL A 177 8.99 2.11 5.92
C VAL A 177 7.90 3.16 6.12
N ALA A 178 6.63 2.74 5.99
CA ALA A 178 5.50 3.64 6.17
C ALA A 178 5.47 4.26 7.57
N ASP A 179 5.20 5.56 7.65
CA ASP A 179 5.07 6.33 8.89
C ASP A 179 4.07 5.74 9.88
N SER A 180 3.05 5.03 9.39
CA SER A 180 2.06 4.34 10.23
C SER A 180 2.65 3.24 11.10
N VAL A 181 3.77 2.66 10.70
CA VAL A 181 4.49 1.61 11.43
C VAL A 181 5.57 2.22 12.32
N VAL A 182 6.33 3.17 11.78
CA VAL A 182 7.52 3.72 12.45
C VAL A 182 7.16 4.72 13.55
N ARG A 183 6.03 5.43 13.43
CA ARG A 183 5.63 6.54 14.33
C ARG A 183 4.31 6.27 15.03
N SER A 184 4.21 6.80 16.25
CA SER A 184 2.95 6.77 17.02
C SER A 184 1.87 7.63 16.36
N ARG A 185 0.60 7.28 16.59
CA ARG A 185 -0.55 8.05 16.09
C ARG A 185 -0.52 9.51 16.53
N ALA A 186 -0.14 9.78 17.79
CA ALA A 186 -0.01 11.13 18.32
C ALA A 186 1.08 11.94 17.60
N SER A 187 2.23 11.32 17.31
CA SER A 187 3.32 11.97 16.56
C SER A 187 2.89 12.32 15.13
N ARG A 188 2.19 11.40 14.45
CA ARG A 188 1.66 11.64 13.10
C ARG A 188 0.69 12.82 13.06
N GLN A 189 -0.28 12.86 13.99
CA GLN A 189 -1.23 13.97 14.09
C GLN A 189 -0.57 15.30 14.44
N SER A 190 0.48 15.30 15.27
CA SER A 190 1.24 16.50 15.59
C SER A 190 1.98 17.05 14.37
N ARG A 191 2.64 16.18 13.58
CA ARG A 191 3.34 16.59 12.35
C ARG A 191 2.39 17.05 11.24
N GLU A 192 1.22 16.44 11.13
CA GLU A 192 0.15 16.92 10.24
C GLU A 192 -0.33 18.34 10.59
N LYS A 193 -0.20 18.75 11.86
CA LYS A 193 -0.46 20.12 12.31
C LYS A 193 0.72 21.06 12.05
N SER A 194 1.96 20.59 12.17
CA SER A 194 3.16 21.44 12.08
C SER A 194 3.76 21.61 10.67
N ASN A 195 3.65 20.60 9.79
CA ASN A 195 4.42 20.54 8.53
C ASN A 195 3.59 20.75 7.24
N GLN A 196 2.37 21.30 7.29
CA GLN A 196 1.56 21.48 6.08
C GLN A 196 1.02 22.89 5.92
N SER A 197 1.45 23.55 4.82
CA SER A 197 0.63 24.52 4.11
C SER A 197 -0.71 23.91 3.73
N GLU A 198 -1.78 24.71 3.75
CA GLU A 198 -3.16 24.25 3.55
C GLU A 198 -3.42 23.47 2.25
N GLU A 199 -2.53 23.58 1.26
CA GLU A 199 -2.62 22.87 -0.03
C GLU A 199 -2.29 21.37 0.04
N LYS A 200 -1.30 20.94 0.86
CA LYS A 200 -0.94 19.51 0.99
C LYS A 200 -1.89 18.73 1.91
N ARG A 201 -2.64 19.41 2.79
CA ARG A 201 -3.77 18.82 3.55
C ARG A 201 -4.83 18.22 2.62
N ARG A 202 -4.91 18.70 1.38
CA ARG A 202 -5.99 18.38 0.43
C ARG A 202 -5.65 17.21 -0.49
N SER A 203 -4.38 17.03 -0.90
CA SER A 203 -3.99 15.95 -1.83
C SER A 203 -3.76 14.59 -1.17
N ILE A 204 -3.31 14.54 0.10
CA ILE A 204 -2.99 13.26 0.77
C ILE A 204 -4.26 12.47 1.15
N LYS A 205 -5.39 13.15 1.37
CA LYS A 205 -6.70 12.49 1.55
C LYS A 205 -7.25 11.88 0.25
N GLN A 206 -6.61 12.14 -0.90
CA GLN A 206 -7.06 11.71 -2.22
C GLN A 206 -6.40 10.40 -2.70
N THR A 207 -5.38 9.91 -1.99
CA THR A 207 -4.69 8.66 -2.35
C THR A 207 -4.94 7.57 -1.32
N GLN A 208 -5.60 6.51 -1.78
CA GLN A 208 -5.94 5.25 -1.11
C GLN A 208 -7.28 5.19 -0.35
N VAL A 209 -8.37 5.46 -1.06
CA VAL A 209 -9.70 4.91 -0.68
C VAL A 209 -9.91 3.58 -1.43
N GLY A 210 -9.05 2.63 -1.10
CA GLY A 210 -9.00 1.28 -1.69
C GLY A 210 -8.86 0.18 -0.66
N ASN A 211 -8.24 0.45 0.49
CA ASN A 211 -8.01 -0.52 1.56
C ASN A 211 -8.62 0.00 2.86
N ALA A 212 -9.93 -0.17 3.02
CA ALA A 212 -10.64 0.46 4.14
C ALA A 212 -10.41 -0.24 5.50
N PHE A 213 -9.50 -1.22 5.57
CA PHE A 213 -9.16 -1.97 6.78
C PHE A 213 -7.66 -2.07 7.06
N GLY A 214 -6.86 -0.99 6.97
CA GLY A 214 -5.47 -1.01 7.47
C GLY A 214 -4.48 -2.02 6.84
N THR A 215 -4.96 -2.88 5.93
CA THR A 215 -4.21 -3.86 5.14
C THR A 215 -3.71 -3.16 3.89
N ASP A 216 -2.96 -2.08 4.04
CA ASP A 216 -2.21 -1.61 2.89
C ASP A 216 -1.31 -2.77 2.45
N PRO A 217 -1.44 -3.30 1.21
CA PRO A 217 -0.38 -4.13 0.68
C PRO A 217 0.87 -3.27 0.83
N ILE A 218 1.91 -3.84 1.47
CA ILE A 218 3.12 -3.12 1.87
C ILE A 218 3.46 -2.15 0.76
N LYS A 219 3.18 -0.85 0.97
CA LYS A 219 3.27 0.19 -0.07
C LYS A 219 4.60 -0.01 -0.77
N HIS A 220 4.69 0.22 -2.09
CA HIS A 220 5.98 0.20 -2.76
C HIS A 220 6.96 1.05 -1.95
N MET A 221 7.84 0.36 -1.22
CA MET A 221 8.80 1.01 -0.34
C MET A 221 9.87 1.50 -1.28
N GLU A 222 10.15 2.80 -1.26
CA GLU A 222 11.23 3.35 -2.05
C GLU A 222 12.52 2.67 -1.61
N THR A 223 13.14 1.96 -2.55
CA THR A 223 14.41 1.29 -2.31
C THR A 223 15.54 2.12 -2.87
N VAL A 224 16.62 2.16 -2.13
CA VAL A 224 17.80 2.92 -2.42
C VAL A 224 18.99 1.97 -2.34
N ALA A 225 19.94 2.13 -3.27
CA ALA A 225 21.21 1.39 -3.21
C ALA A 225 22.02 1.83 -1.99
N VAL A 226 22.55 0.85 -1.26
CA VAL A 226 23.34 1.03 -0.04
C VAL A 226 24.76 0.48 -0.25
N PRO A 227 25.76 0.96 0.51
CA PRO A 227 27.11 0.37 0.52
C PRO A 227 27.12 -1.12 0.89
N ASP A 228 28.08 -1.87 0.35
CA ASP A 228 28.23 -3.31 0.58
C ASP A 228 28.55 -3.67 2.05
N SER A 229 29.03 -2.69 2.83
CA SER A 229 29.27 -2.82 4.26
C SER A 229 27.98 -2.85 5.10
N PHE A 230 26.84 -2.37 4.59
CA PHE A 230 25.60 -2.24 5.37
C PHE A 230 24.83 -3.56 5.57
N PRO A 231 24.63 -4.43 4.55
CA PRO A 231 23.90 -5.69 4.72
C PRO A 231 24.49 -6.64 5.78
N PRO A 232 25.82 -6.81 5.92
CA PRO A 232 26.42 -7.61 6.99
C PRO A 232 26.03 -7.14 8.39
N ILE A 233 26.03 -5.81 8.61
CA ILE A 233 25.65 -5.22 9.90
C ILE A 233 24.17 -5.44 10.20
N LEU A 234 23.30 -5.26 9.21
CA LEU A 234 21.87 -5.56 9.34
C LEU A 234 21.64 -7.02 9.74
N ARG A 235 22.37 -7.96 9.11
CA ARG A 235 22.31 -9.38 9.42
C ARG A 235 22.76 -9.68 10.85
N GLN A 236 23.87 -9.08 11.30
CA GLN A 236 24.36 -9.22 12.68
C GLN A 236 23.35 -8.71 13.71
N LEU A 237 22.84 -7.49 13.53
CA LEU A 237 21.82 -6.90 14.42
C LEU A 237 20.55 -7.77 14.47
N THR A 238 20.12 -8.30 13.33
CA THR A 238 18.96 -9.18 13.25
C THR A 238 19.18 -10.49 14.00
N ASN A 239 20.33 -11.15 13.83
CA ASN A 239 20.63 -12.40 14.54
C ASN A 239 20.67 -12.18 16.05
N MET A 240 21.28 -11.09 16.52
CA MET A 240 21.24 -10.75 17.94
C MET A 240 19.82 -10.56 18.45
N ILE A 241 18.94 -9.87 17.70
CA ILE A 241 17.52 -9.72 18.08
C ILE A 241 16.78 -11.06 18.12
N ILE A 242 17.07 -11.98 17.20
CA ILE A 242 16.46 -13.32 17.17
C ILE A 242 16.88 -14.14 18.41
N GLU A 243 18.10 -13.96 18.90
CA GLU A 243 18.63 -14.62 20.10
C GLU A 243 18.08 -14.03 21.41
N MET A 244 17.45 -12.85 21.36
CA MET A 244 16.77 -12.26 22.52
C MET A 244 15.44 -12.98 22.82
N GLU A 245 14.81 -12.62 23.94
CA GLU A 245 13.47 -13.08 24.30
C GLU A 245 12.39 -12.42 23.41
N LEU A 246 12.23 -12.90 22.16
CA LEU A 246 11.30 -12.39 21.16
C LEU A 246 9.86 -12.28 21.67
N GLN A 247 9.43 -13.18 22.58
CA GLN A 247 8.12 -13.09 23.21
C GLN A 247 7.91 -11.76 23.94
N LYS A 248 8.89 -11.33 24.76
CA LYS A 248 8.79 -10.06 25.48
C LYS A 248 8.82 -8.89 24.52
N LEU A 249 9.65 -8.96 23.48
CA LEU A 249 9.74 -7.90 22.47
C LEU A 249 8.45 -7.77 21.64
N ALA A 250 7.82 -8.88 21.27
CA ALA A 250 6.57 -8.90 20.52
C ALA A 250 5.39 -8.35 21.33
N LEU A 251 5.39 -8.51 22.65
CA LEU A 251 4.37 -7.99 23.55
C LEU A 251 4.66 -6.57 24.06
N HIS A 252 5.85 -6.03 23.82
CA HIS A 252 6.26 -4.73 24.33
C HIS A 252 5.89 -3.59 23.35
N PRO A 253 5.19 -2.52 23.78
CA PRO A 253 4.63 -1.50 22.88
C PRO A 253 5.69 -0.68 22.13
N VAL A 254 6.92 -0.63 22.66
CA VAL A 254 8.05 0.07 22.03
C VAL A 254 8.88 -0.86 21.14
N SER A 255 9.00 -2.13 21.50
CA SER A 255 9.84 -3.09 20.77
C SER A 255 9.10 -3.73 19.60
N ASN A 256 7.79 -3.91 19.72
CA ASN A 256 6.98 -4.50 18.67
C ASN A 256 7.04 -3.69 17.34
N PRO A 257 6.89 -2.35 17.31
CA PRO A 257 7.03 -1.62 16.05
C PRO A 257 8.46 -1.62 15.51
N LEU A 258 9.47 -1.83 16.36
CA LEU A 258 10.85 -2.07 15.92
C LEU A 258 10.97 -3.42 15.19
N LEU A 259 10.35 -4.48 15.71
CA LEU A 259 10.27 -5.77 15.02
C LEU A 259 9.50 -5.67 13.70
N GLN A 260 8.38 -4.94 13.66
CA GLN A 260 7.64 -4.68 12.42
C GLN A 260 8.51 -3.94 11.39
N THR A 261 9.26 -2.92 11.83
CA THR A 261 10.17 -2.16 10.95
C THR A 261 11.25 -3.08 10.38
N LEU A 262 11.91 -3.86 11.24
CA LEU A 262 12.95 -4.80 10.84
C LEU A 262 12.41 -5.84 9.84
N LEU A 263 11.24 -6.40 10.13
CA LEU A 263 10.56 -7.37 9.27
C LEU A 263 10.33 -6.83 7.85
N LEU A 264 9.79 -5.61 7.74
CA LEU A 264 9.47 -4.98 6.45
C LEU A 264 10.75 -4.62 5.66
N VAL A 265 11.81 -4.20 6.36
CA VAL A 265 13.12 -3.98 5.74
C VAL A 265 13.70 -5.29 5.20
N LEU A 266 13.69 -6.35 6.00
CA LEU A 266 14.21 -7.66 5.62
C LEU A 266 13.43 -8.26 4.45
N HIS A 267 12.10 -8.14 4.45
CA HIS A 267 11.27 -8.60 3.32
C HIS A 267 11.72 -8.03 1.97
N ARG A 268 12.26 -6.80 1.94
CA ARG A 268 12.74 -6.17 0.70
C ARG A 268 14.20 -6.45 0.38
N LYS A 269 15.03 -6.80 1.36
CA LYS A 269 16.50 -6.93 1.18
C LYS A 269 17.07 -8.33 1.40
N ASP A 270 16.55 -9.09 2.37
CA ASP A 270 17.01 -10.44 2.68
C ASP A 270 15.80 -11.32 3.08
N GLN A 271 15.19 -11.95 2.07
CA GLN A 271 14.01 -12.80 2.25
C GLN A 271 14.32 -14.02 3.12
N SER A 272 15.55 -14.55 3.09
CA SER A 272 15.96 -15.71 3.90
C SER A 272 15.96 -15.38 5.40
N LEU A 273 16.52 -14.22 5.74
CA LEU A 273 16.59 -13.73 7.11
C LEU A 273 15.22 -13.26 7.61
N CYS A 274 14.39 -12.70 6.72
CA CYS A 274 12.99 -12.40 6.98
C CYS A 274 12.22 -13.66 7.41
N MET A 275 12.35 -14.77 6.65
CA MET A 275 11.72 -16.04 7.02
C MET A 275 12.22 -16.60 8.34
N LYS A 276 13.53 -16.48 8.63
CA LYS A 276 14.10 -16.89 9.91
C LYS A 276 13.46 -16.12 11.08
N LEU A 277 13.32 -14.80 10.94
CA LEU A 277 12.65 -13.96 11.94
C LEU A 277 11.17 -14.33 12.10
N CYS A 278 10.43 -14.51 11.00
CA CYS A 278 9.03 -14.94 11.04
C CYS A 278 8.86 -16.26 11.80
N LYS A 279 9.64 -17.28 11.44
CA LYS A 279 9.60 -18.60 12.11
C LYS A 279 9.95 -18.49 13.60
N ALA A 280 10.96 -17.69 13.95
CA ALA A 280 11.36 -17.49 15.33
C ALA A 280 10.29 -16.79 16.18
N VAL A 281 9.54 -15.84 15.59
CA VAL A 281 8.41 -15.19 16.26
C VAL A 281 7.21 -16.13 16.38
N MET A 282 6.86 -16.84 15.30
CA MET A 282 5.71 -17.74 15.29
C MET A 282 5.90 -18.96 16.20
N SER A 283 7.11 -19.51 16.33
CA SER A 283 7.38 -20.61 17.27
C SER A 283 7.19 -20.25 18.75
N GLN A 284 7.15 -18.96 19.10
CA GLN A 284 6.83 -18.52 20.46
C GLN A 284 5.36 -18.77 20.82
N ILE A 285 4.48 -18.94 19.84
CA ILE A 285 3.07 -19.25 20.04
C ILE A 285 2.91 -20.61 20.73
N ASP A 286 3.64 -21.62 20.24
CA ASP A 286 3.54 -23.00 20.73
C ASP A 286 4.08 -23.16 22.16
N MET A 287 5.10 -22.38 22.52
CA MET A 287 5.76 -22.45 23.83
C MET A 287 4.81 -22.09 24.99
N TYR A 288 3.79 -21.25 24.75
CA TYR A 288 2.82 -20.85 25.77
C TYR A 288 1.61 -21.79 25.83
N ASN A 289 1.19 -22.34 24.69
CA ASN A 289 0.16 -23.38 24.62
C ASN A 289 0.64 -24.66 25.32
N SER A 290 1.93 -25.00 25.21
CA SER A 290 2.50 -26.19 25.83
C SER A 290 2.75 -26.09 27.34
N LYS A 291 2.73 -24.87 27.94
CA LYS A 291 3.00 -24.66 29.39
C LYS A 291 1.75 -24.59 30.27
N LYS A 292 0.54 -24.63 29.70
CA LYS A 292 -0.72 -24.84 30.45
C LYS A 292 -1.54 -25.95 29.80
N GLY A 293 -1.12 -27.19 30.02
CA GLY A 293 -1.90 -28.38 29.71
C GLY A 293 -1.02 -29.51 29.21
N ARG A 294 -0.57 -30.38 30.12
CA ARG A 294 -0.30 -31.77 29.75
C ARG A 294 -1.62 -32.39 29.32
N ILE A 295 -1.98 -32.24 28.05
CA ILE A 295 -2.84 -33.22 27.40
C ILE A 295 -1.87 -34.31 26.96
N LYS A 296 -1.98 -35.48 27.59
CA LYS A 296 -1.28 -36.69 27.14
C LYS A 296 -1.54 -36.82 25.65
N GLY A 297 -0.49 -36.70 24.84
CA GLY A 297 -0.57 -37.09 23.43
C GLY A 297 -1.06 -38.53 23.38
N PRO A 298 -2.05 -38.88 22.53
CA PRO A 298 -2.41 -40.27 22.36
C PRO A 298 -1.21 -41.01 21.80
N ARG A 299 -0.78 -42.04 22.55
CA ARG A 299 -0.27 -43.28 21.96
C ARG A 299 -1.12 -43.60 20.72
N GLU A 300 -0.46 -44.07 19.68
CA GLU A 300 -1.07 -44.74 18.53
C GLU A 300 -2.34 -45.50 18.97
N SER A 301 -3.51 -45.00 18.56
CA SER A 301 -4.77 -45.68 18.83
C SER A 301 -5.38 -46.09 17.50
N LYS A 302 -5.53 -47.40 17.38
CA LYS A 302 -6.34 -48.12 16.42
C LYS A 302 -7.70 -47.43 16.20
N GLU A 303 -8.17 -47.54 14.97
CA GLU A 303 -9.47 -47.09 14.47
C GLU A 303 -10.62 -47.46 15.43
N GLY A 304 -11.37 -46.47 15.92
CA GLY A 304 -12.53 -46.72 16.78
C GLY A 304 -13.28 -45.49 17.32
N ASP A 305 -12.61 -44.43 17.77
CA ASP A 305 -13.25 -43.41 18.64
C ASP A 305 -13.22 -41.97 18.08
N HIS A 306 -13.74 -41.75 16.87
CA HIS A 306 -13.67 -40.43 16.21
C HIS A 306 -14.79 -39.41 16.55
N GLU A 307 -15.86 -39.80 17.24
CA GLU A 307 -17.06 -38.92 17.37
C GLU A 307 -17.23 -38.18 18.71
N GLN A 308 -16.57 -38.62 19.78
CA GLN A 308 -16.72 -38.00 21.10
C GLN A 308 -15.58 -37.05 21.49
N ALA A 309 -14.36 -37.26 20.99
CA ALA A 309 -13.21 -36.39 21.26
C ALA A 309 -13.30 -35.03 20.54
N SER A 310 -13.95 -34.97 19.38
CA SER A 310 -14.10 -33.74 18.57
C SER A 310 -15.00 -32.68 19.25
N LYS A 311 -16.06 -33.11 19.94
CA LYS A 311 -17.02 -32.19 20.60
C LYS A 311 -16.52 -31.58 21.92
N GLU A 312 -15.59 -32.23 22.62
CA GLU A 312 -14.99 -31.67 23.85
C GLU A 312 -13.83 -30.71 23.56
N GLN A 313 -13.10 -30.92 22.45
CA GLN A 313 -12.01 -30.05 22.03
C GLN A 313 -12.51 -28.69 21.51
N GLU A 314 -13.66 -28.65 20.84
CA GLU A 314 -14.30 -27.42 20.33
C GLU A 314 -14.74 -26.43 21.41
N ARG A 315 -14.99 -26.89 22.66
CA ARG A 315 -15.50 -26.04 23.75
C ARG A 315 -14.43 -25.24 24.50
N SER A 316 -13.14 -25.41 24.21
CA SER A 316 -12.08 -24.65 24.90
C SER A 316 -10.88 -24.35 24.00
N TYR A 317 -11.12 -23.93 22.75
CA TYR A 317 -10.03 -23.30 22.00
C TYR A 317 -9.69 -21.97 22.65
N ARG A 318 -8.54 -21.94 23.34
CA ARG A 318 -7.98 -20.71 23.88
C ARG A 318 -7.15 -20.04 22.79
N VAL A 319 -7.62 -18.89 22.32
CA VAL A 319 -6.87 -18.06 21.37
C VAL A 319 -5.47 -17.80 21.92
N PRO A 320 -4.41 -18.13 21.14
CA PRO A 320 -3.04 -17.91 21.60
C PRO A 320 -2.76 -16.45 21.94
N VAL A 321 -1.87 -16.22 22.91
CA VAL A 321 -1.58 -14.88 23.45
C VAL A 321 -1.11 -13.91 22.35
N LEU A 322 -0.28 -14.38 21.42
CA LEU A 322 0.21 -13.53 20.34
C LEU A 322 -0.89 -13.11 19.35
N LEU A 323 -1.96 -13.90 19.21
CA LEU A 323 -3.11 -13.61 18.35
C LEU A 323 -4.18 -12.77 19.07
N SER A 324 -4.22 -12.81 20.39
CA SER A 324 -5.25 -12.15 21.21
C SER A 324 -4.79 -10.86 21.88
N ASN A 325 -3.52 -10.49 21.81
CA ASN A 325 -2.99 -9.28 22.44
C ASN A 325 -2.94 -8.07 21.48
N GLU A 326 -3.33 -6.90 21.97
CA GLU A 326 -3.45 -5.65 21.20
C GLU A 326 -2.12 -5.16 20.59
N ILE A 327 -0.98 -5.57 21.15
CA ILE A 327 0.34 -5.15 20.69
C ILE A 327 0.88 -6.18 19.69
N SER A 328 0.87 -7.46 20.05
CA SER A 328 1.46 -8.51 19.21
C SER A 328 0.64 -8.81 17.95
N SER A 329 -0.68 -8.63 17.98
CA SER A 329 -1.57 -8.82 16.83
C SER A 329 -1.07 -8.05 15.60
N HIS A 330 -0.67 -6.79 15.77
CA HIS A 330 -0.09 -5.97 14.70
C HIS A 330 1.19 -6.54 14.08
N LEU A 331 2.03 -7.24 14.85
CA LEU A 331 3.21 -7.90 14.30
C LEU A 331 2.79 -9.13 13.46
N VAL A 332 1.85 -9.93 13.96
CA VAL A 332 1.33 -11.10 13.22
C VAL A 332 0.63 -10.69 11.93
N GLU A 333 -0.15 -9.61 11.95
CA GLU A 333 -0.75 -8.99 10.76
C GLU A 333 0.31 -8.73 9.67
N LYS A 334 1.49 -8.19 10.03
CA LYS A 334 2.57 -7.94 9.07
C LYS A 334 3.27 -9.21 8.64
N ILE A 335 3.46 -10.18 9.54
CA ILE A 335 4.01 -11.50 9.22
C ILE A 335 3.20 -12.14 8.09
N LEU A 336 1.87 -12.16 8.17
CA LEU A 336 1.00 -12.77 7.15
C LEU A 336 1.21 -12.19 5.74
N HIS A 337 1.62 -10.93 5.62
CA HIS A 337 1.87 -10.28 4.33
C HIS A 337 3.29 -10.47 3.77
N VAL A 338 4.27 -10.91 4.57
CA VAL A 338 5.67 -11.04 4.15
C VAL A 338 6.15 -12.49 4.01
N VAL A 339 5.47 -13.44 4.65
CA VAL A 339 5.85 -14.86 4.63
C VAL A 339 5.74 -15.48 3.24
N THR A 340 6.53 -16.52 2.98
CA THR A 340 6.38 -17.31 1.75
C THR A 340 5.09 -18.14 1.78
N PRO A 341 4.57 -18.56 0.61
CA PRO A 341 3.36 -19.39 0.54
C PRO A 341 3.46 -20.71 1.33
N GLU A 342 4.65 -21.27 1.53
CA GLU A 342 4.86 -22.48 2.33
C GLU A 342 4.64 -22.21 3.81
N LEU A 343 5.30 -21.18 4.34
CA LEU A 343 5.17 -20.79 5.75
C LEU A 343 3.78 -20.23 6.05
N TRP A 344 3.15 -19.55 5.09
CA TRP A 344 1.75 -19.12 5.23
C TRP A 344 0.82 -20.31 5.44
N ARG A 345 0.99 -21.39 4.66
CA ARG A 345 0.20 -22.63 4.81
C ARG A 345 0.44 -23.29 6.17
N GLU A 346 1.69 -23.39 6.59
CA GLU A 346 2.05 -23.92 7.92
C GLU A 346 1.38 -23.14 9.05
N ILE A 347 1.38 -21.79 8.97
CA ILE A 347 0.70 -20.91 9.93
C ILE A 347 -0.81 -21.13 9.88
N TYR A 348 -1.40 -21.21 8.68
CA TYR A 348 -2.83 -21.44 8.50
C TYR A 348 -3.27 -22.77 9.12
N ASP A 349 -2.60 -23.86 8.77
CA ASP A 349 -2.93 -25.21 9.21
C ASP A 349 -2.74 -25.38 10.73
N SER A 350 -1.76 -24.70 11.32
CA SER A 350 -1.45 -24.84 12.76
C SER A 350 -2.36 -24.00 13.66
N TYR A 351 -2.76 -22.79 13.23
CA TYR A 351 -3.39 -21.81 14.12
C TYR A 351 -4.79 -21.37 13.70
N PHE A 352 -5.15 -21.47 12.42
CA PHE A 352 -6.39 -20.91 11.89
C PHE A 352 -7.38 -21.96 11.43
N ASN A 353 -6.89 -23.03 10.79
CA ASN A 353 -7.73 -24.12 10.33
C ASN A 353 -8.61 -24.65 11.47
N THR A 354 -9.90 -24.81 11.21
CA THR A 354 -10.96 -25.23 12.16
C THR A 354 -11.24 -24.29 13.34
N HIS A 355 -10.60 -23.12 13.40
CA HIS A 355 -10.76 -22.16 14.50
C HIS A 355 -11.11 -20.75 14.00
N LEU A 356 -11.45 -20.59 12.71
CA LEU A 356 -11.66 -19.29 12.09
C LEU A 356 -12.85 -18.56 12.71
N VAL A 357 -13.91 -19.28 13.09
CA VAL A 357 -15.11 -18.68 13.70
C VAL A 357 -14.76 -18.07 15.06
N GLN A 358 -14.10 -18.82 15.95
CA GLN A 358 -13.71 -18.33 17.27
C GLN A 358 -12.74 -17.14 17.17
N LEU A 359 -11.77 -17.20 16.24
CA LEU A 359 -10.84 -16.09 15.99
C LEU A 359 -11.55 -14.86 15.40
N SER A 360 -12.54 -15.07 14.53
CA SER A 360 -13.30 -13.98 13.90
C SER A 360 -14.27 -13.31 14.87
N CYS A 361 -14.79 -14.02 15.87
CA CYS A 361 -15.62 -13.44 16.94
C CYS A 361 -14.79 -12.83 18.08
N HIS A 362 -13.46 -12.94 18.08
CA HIS A 362 -12.61 -12.36 19.12
C HIS A 362 -12.33 -10.86 18.87
N PRO A 363 -12.40 -9.98 19.89
CA PRO A 363 -12.25 -8.52 19.72
C PRO A 363 -10.94 -8.05 19.07
N ILE A 364 -9.86 -8.83 19.25
CA ILE A 364 -8.52 -8.54 18.71
C ILE A 364 -8.16 -9.46 17.53
N ALA A 365 -8.27 -10.79 17.67
CA ALA A 365 -7.86 -11.73 16.63
C ALA A 365 -8.64 -11.60 15.31
N ASN A 366 -9.84 -10.99 15.31
CA ASN A 366 -10.58 -10.72 14.07
C ASN A 366 -9.73 -9.91 13.07
N PHE A 367 -8.93 -8.94 13.52
CA PHE A 367 -8.07 -8.16 12.62
C PHE A 367 -7.02 -9.04 11.94
N ILE A 368 -6.50 -10.04 12.63
CA ILE A 368 -5.56 -11.01 12.07
C ILE A 368 -6.25 -11.87 11.00
N VAL A 369 -7.49 -12.30 11.24
CA VAL A 369 -8.27 -13.05 10.24
C VAL A 369 -8.55 -12.19 8.99
N GLN A 370 -8.80 -10.89 9.15
CA GLN A 370 -8.91 -9.97 8.01
C GLN A 370 -7.61 -9.93 7.18
N HIS A 371 -6.44 -9.88 7.85
CA HIS A 371 -5.12 -9.90 7.18
C HIS A 371 -4.80 -11.28 6.57
N LEU A 372 -5.25 -12.37 7.19
CA LEU A 372 -5.14 -13.73 6.66
C LEU A 372 -5.88 -13.84 5.32
N MET A 373 -7.15 -13.43 5.30
CA MET A 373 -7.94 -13.40 4.07
C MET A 373 -7.31 -12.51 2.99
N ALA A 374 -6.79 -11.34 3.36
CA ALA A 374 -6.13 -10.41 2.43
C ALA A 374 -4.79 -10.93 1.88
N SER A 375 -4.09 -11.80 2.62
CA SER A 375 -2.81 -12.40 2.20
C SER A 375 -2.98 -13.76 1.50
N THR A 376 -4.20 -14.29 1.45
CA THR A 376 -4.48 -15.58 0.82
C THR A 376 -4.26 -15.49 -0.69
N THR A 377 -3.45 -16.39 -1.24
CA THR A 377 -3.17 -16.48 -2.69
C THR A 377 -3.74 -17.74 -3.33
N ASP A 378 -4.05 -18.76 -2.54
CA ASP A 378 -4.62 -20.02 -3.03
C ASP A 378 -6.16 -20.02 -3.02
N LYS A 379 -6.72 -20.47 -4.14
CA LYS A 379 -8.17 -20.55 -4.36
C LYS A 379 -8.81 -21.64 -3.51
N ALA A 380 -8.13 -22.75 -3.24
CA ALA A 380 -8.71 -23.84 -2.44
C ALA A 380 -8.82 -23.41 -0.97
N GLN A 381 -7.77 -22.80 -0.43
CA GLN A 381 -7.79 -22.22 0.93
C GLN A 381 -8.84 -21.10 1.07
N ALA A 382 -8.91 -20.18 0.10
CA ALA A 382 -9.96 -19.15 0.10
C ALA A 382 -11.38 -19.76 0.14
N LYS A 383 -11.61 -20.87 -0.58
CA LYS A 383 -12.89 -21.58 -0.56
C LYS A 383 -13.17 -22.24 0.79
N GLN A 384 -12.16 -22.77 1.46
CA GLN A 384 -12.27 -23.36 2.80
C GLN A 384 -12.60 -22.30 3.85
N ILE A 385 -11.86 -21.19 3.85
CA ILE A 385 -12.10 -20.04 4.75
C ILE A 385 -13.55 -19.56 4.62
N LEU A 386 -14.02 -19.32 3.40
CA LEU A 386 -15.40 -18.89 3.18
C LEU A 386 -16.42 -19.95 3.58
N ALA A 387 -16.13 -21.24 3.41
CA ALA A 387 -17.06 -22.30 3.80
C ALA A 387 -17.25 -22.38 5.32
N GLU A 388 -16.20 -22.09 6.10
CA GLU A 388 -16.25 -22.08 7.57
C GLU A 388 -16.94 -20.82 8.11
N LEU A 389 -16.70 -19.66 7.52
CA LEU A 389 -17.22 -18.37 8.02
C LEU A 389 -18.65 -18.04 7.55
N LEU A 390 -19.06 -18.46 6.35
CA LEU A 390 -20.37 -18.11 5.77
C LEU A 390 -21.59 -18.47 6.65
N PRO A 391 -21.64 -19.64 7.32
CA PRO A 391 -22.76 -19.99 8.19
C PRO A 391 -22.92 -19.06 9.40
N TYR A 392 -21.83 -18.42 9.86
CA TYR A 392 -21.79 -17.56 11.04
C TYR A 392 -21.81 -16.07 10.66
N LEU A 393 -22.26 -15.73 9.45
CA LEU A 393 -22.26 -14.35 8.97
C LEU A 393 -23.08 -13.44 9.88
N GLU A 394 -24.24 -13.90 10.36
CA GLU A 394 -25.11 -13.15 11.27
C GLU A 394 -24.44 -12.91 12.62
N ASP A 395 -23.77 -13.92 13.19
CA ASP A 395 -23.00 -13.77 14.43
C ASP A 395 -21.87 -12.74 14.29
N LEU A 396 -21.21 -12.70 13.12
CA LEU A 396 -20.16 -11.71 12.85
C LEU A 396 -20.71 -10.28 12.75
N LEU A 397 -21.92 -10.12 12.20
CA LEU A 397 -22.62 -8.83 12.18
C LEU A 397 -23.03 -8.42 13.59
N ALA A 398 -23.57 -9.35 14.40
CA ALA A 398 -23.99 -9.11 15.77
C ALA A 398 -22.83 -8.73 16.70
N ASN A 399 -21.63 -9.26 16.46
CA ASN A 399 -20.39 -8.87 17.16
C ASN A 399 -19.75 -7.58 16.62
N GLU A 400 -20.41 -6.86 15.71
CA GLU A 400 -19.90 -5.64 15.05
C GLU A 400 -18.58 -5.85 14.25
N HIS A 401 -18.25 -7.10 13.91
CA HIS A 401 -17.03 -7.47 13.20
C HIS A 401 -17.20 -7.38 11.67
N MET A 402 -17.75 -6.25 11.22
CA MET A 402 -18.07 -5.97 9.83
C MET A 402 -16.87 -6.11 8.88
N GLY A 403 -15.66 -5.86 9.39
CA GLY A 403 -14.44 -6.02 8.61
C GLY A 403 -14.18 -7.43 8.10
N ILE A 404 -14.59 -8.44 8.86
CA ILE A 404 -14.55 -9.82 8.41
C ILE A 404 -15.50 -10.01 7.21
N VAL A 405 -16.74 -9.54 7.33
CA VAL A 405 -17.78 -9.71 6.29
C VAL A 405 -17.39 -9.03 4.98
N VAL A 406 -16.87 -7.79 5.06
CA VAL A 406 -16.40 -7.11 3.85
C VAL A 406 -15.20 -7.83 3.24
N ARG A 407 -14.28 -8.33 4.06
CA ARG A 407 -13.12 -9.10 3.56
C ARG A 407 -13.54 -10.42 2.92
N MET A 408 -14.55 -11.10 3.48
CA MET A 408 -15.14 -12.30 2.86
C MET A 408 -15.70 -11.97 1.47
N ALA A 409 -16.38 -10.82 1.31
CA ALA A 409 -16.86 -10.37 0.00
C ALA A 409 -15.70 -10.08 -0.96
N GLU A 410 -14.61 -9.46 -0.50
CA GLU A 410 -13.43 -9.18 -1.32
C GLU A 410 -12.74 -10.47 -1.79
N VAL A 411 -12.58 -11.47 -0.90
CA VAL A 411 -12.04 -12.79 -1.26
C VAL A 411 -12.94 -13.49 -2.29
N ALA A 412 -14.27 -13.39 -2.12
CA ALA A 412 -15.24 -13.95 -3.06
C ALA A 412 -15.12 -13.30 -4.46
N VAL A 413 -14.83 -11.99 -4.54
CA VAL A 413 -14.55 -11.27 -5.78
C VAL A 413 -13.20 -11.69 -6.36
N GLN A 414 -12.13 -11.66 -5.57
CA GLN A 414 -10.76 -11.97 -5.99
C GLN A 414 -10.64 -13.34 -6.66
N PHE A 415 -11.26 -14.37 -6.08
CA PHE A 415 -11.15 -15.75 -6.56
C PHE A 415 -12.35 -16.23 -7.40
N LEU A 416 -13.38 -15.39 -7.56
CA LEU A 416 -14.65 -15.71 -8.23
C LEU A 416 -15.29 -16.98 -7.65
N ILE A 417 -15.46 -17.02 -6.32
CA ILE A 417 -16.00 -18.17 -5.58
C ILE A 417 -17.11 -17.74 -4.64
N LYS A 418 -18.11 -18.61 -4.44
CA LYS A 418 -19.17 -18.47 -3.42
C LYS A 418 -19.95 -17.14 -3.42
N GLN A 419 -19.81 -16.27 -4.41
CA GLN A 419 -20.47 -14.96 -4.51
C GLN A 419 -22.00 -15.04 -4.36
N LYS A 420 -22.65 -15.98 -5.07
CA LYS A 420 -24.11 -16.20 -4.94
C LYS A 420 -24.51 -16.66 -3.53
N THR A 421 -23.70 -17.50 -2.90
CA THR A 421 -23.92 -17.97 -1.53
C THR A 421 -23.73 -16.84 -0.52
N MET A 422 -22.69 -16.03 -0.68
CA MET A 422 -22.42 -14.83 0.12
C MET A 422 -23.58 -13.84 0.03
N LEU A 423 -24.02 -13.50 -1.18
CA LEU A 423 -25.15 -12.58 -1.38
C LEU A 423 -26.43 -13.15 -0.78
N LYS A 424 -26.69 -14.45 -0.92
CA LYS A 424 -27.83 -15.08 -0.25
C LYS A 424 -27.71 -14.89 1.27
N ALA A 425 -26.61 -15.31 1.89
CA ALA A 425 -26.39 -15.21 3.33
C ALA A 425 -26.53 -13.77 3.85
N LEU A 426 -26.02 -12.77 3.12
CA LEU A 426 -26.24 -11.36 3.45
C LEU A 426 -27.73 -10.98 3.43
N LEU A 427 -28.48 -11.41 2.41
CA LEU A 427 -29.91 -11.13 2.37
C LEU A 427 -30.66 -11.80 3.53
N GLN A 428 -30.24 -13.01 3.94
CA GLN A 428 -30.82 -13.69 5.10
C GLN A 428 -30.50 -12.93 6.39
N ALA A 429 -29.24 -12.57 6.63
CA ALA A 429 -28.81 -11.91 7.87
C ALA A 429 -29.37 -10.48 8.02
N PHE A 430 -29.76 -9.82 6.92
CA PHE A 430 -30.44 -8.53 6.95
C PHE A 430 -31.98 -8.65 6.87
N HIS A 431 -32.52 -9.87 6.91
CA HIS A 431 -33.95 -10.18 6.85
C HIS A 431 -34.65 -9.65 5.58
N CYS A 432 -33.97 -9.74 4.43
CA CYS A 432 -34.46 -9.24 3.14
C CYS A 432 -34.48 -10.33 2.05
N GLU A 433 -35.01 -11.52 2.38
CA GLU A 433 -35.12 -12.64 1.43
C GLU A 433 -36.22 -12.44 0.38
N GLY A 434 -37.33 -11.81 0.75
CA GLY A 434 -38.47 -11.60 -0.13
C GLY A 434 -38.19 -10.61 -1.26
N LYS A 435 -38.97 -10.69 -2.35
CA LYS A 435 -38.73 -9.88 -3.55
C LYS A 435 -38.92 -8.38 -3.29
N ASP A 436 -39.87 -8.03 -2.43
CA ASP A 436 -40.18 -6.64 -2.10
C ASP A 436 -39.14 -6.10 -1.11
N GLU A 437 -38.77 -6.90 -0.12
CA GLU A 437 -37.73 -6.56 0.87
C GLU A 437 -36.35 -6.41 0.22
N GLN A 438 -36.04 -7.20 -0.82
CA GLN A 438 -34.81 -7.07 -1.60
C GLN A 438 -34.65 -5.68 -2.23
N SER A 439 -35.73 -4.93 -2.47
CA SER A 439 -35.64 -3.56 -2.97
C SER A 439 -35.00 -2.61 -1.96
N SER A 440 -35.02 -2.96 -0.67
CA SER A 440 -34.43 -2.19 0.42
C SER A 440 -33.03 -2.65 0.82
N ALA A 441 -32.49 -3.72 0.23
CA ALA A 441 -31.20 -4.31 0.64
C ALA A 441 -30.04 -3.31 0.70
N VAL A 442 -29.91 -2.40 -0.27
CA VAL A 442 -28.85 -1.37 -0.29
C VAL A 442 -29.00 -0.41 0.88
N LEU A 443 -30.22 -0.03 1.23
CA LEU A 443 -30.50 0.86 2.35
C LEU A 443 -30.09 0.20 3.67
N LEU A 444 -30.46 -1.07 3.86
CA LEU A 444 -30.11 -1.88 5.02
C LEU A 444 -28.59 -2.09 5.14
N PHE A 445 -27.91 -2.34 4.02
CA PHE A 445 -26.45 -2.47 4.02
C PHE A 445 -25.77 -1.14 4.35
N LEU A 446 -26.30 0.00 3.89
CA LEU A 446 -25.75 1.33 4.21
C LEU A 446 -25.98 1.73 5.66
N SER A 447 -27.11 1.35 6.26
CA SER A 447 -27.41 1.63 7.67
C SER A 447 -26.83 0.59 8.63
N LEU A 448 -26.48 -0.60 8.13
CA LEU A 448 -26.15 -1.80 8.93
C LEU A 448 -27.25 -2.17 9.94
N THR A 449 -28.51 -2.11 9.49
CA THR A 449 -29.68 -2.49 10.31
C THR A 449 -30.48 -3.56 9.59
N THR A 450 -31.05 -4.51 10.32
CA THR A 450 -31.97 -5.51 9.74
C THR A 450 -33.27 -4.85 9.25
N TYR A 451 -33.99 -5.53 8.36
CA TYR A 451 -35.26 -5.03 7.82
C TYR A 451 -36.26 -4.68 8.94
N ASP A 452 -36.37 -5.54 9.96
CA ASP A 452 -37.31 -5.36 11.07
C ASP A 452 -36.99 -4.14 11.93
N ILE A 453 -35.72 -3.87 12.16
CA ILE A 453 -35.28 -2.68 12.91
C ILE A 453 -35.50 -1.41 12.09
N PHE A 454 -35.24 -1.48 10.78
CA PHE A 454 -35.29 -0.29 9.92
C PHE A 454 -36.71 0.14 9.58
N TYR A 455 -37.61 -0.81 9.28
CA TYR A 455 -39.00 -0.52 8.89
C TYR A 455 -40.02 -0.76 10.01
N GLY A 456 -39.61 -1.34 11.14
CA GLY A 456 -40.50 -1.85 12.18
C GLY A 456 -41.00 -3.26 11.84
N THR A 457 -41.28 -4.07 12.87
CA THR A 457 -41.89 -5.40 12.71
C THR A 457 -43.25 -5.25 12.03
N LYS A 458 -43.45 -5.95 10.89
CA LYS A 458 -44.80 -6.16 10.36
C LYS A 458 -45.54 -7.06 11.38
N PRO A 459 -46.75 -6.72 11.85
CA PRO A 459 -47.52 -7.66 12.65
C PRO A 459 -47.84 -8.88 11.78
N ASP A 460 -47.46 -10.07 12.24
CA ASP A 460 -47.82 -11.33 11.58
C ASP A 460 -49.34 -11.45 11.45
N GLU A 461 -49.82 -12.07 10.36
CA GLU A 461 -51.25 -12.36 10.11
C GLU A 461 -51.87 -13.38 11.10
N ARG A 462 -51.14 -13.74 12.17
CA ARG A 462 -51.63 -14.48 13.32
C ARG A 462 -51.22 -13.70 14.56
N GLY A 463 -52.16 -12.92 15.11
CA GLY A 463 -51.91 -12.05 16.25
C GLY A 463 -51.51 -12.77 17.52
N GLU A 464 -50.24 -13.13 17.64
CA GLU A 464 -49.59 -13.50 18.90
C GLU A 464 -48.34 -12.63 19.06
N ILE A 465 -48.44 -11.65 19.96
CA ILE A 465 -47.31 -10.84 20.42
C ILE A 465 -46.59 -11.72 21.44
N GLU A 466 -45.39 -12.24 21.11
CA GLU A 466 -44.51 -12.78 22.14
C GLU A 466 -43.99 -11.61 23.00
N GLU A 467 -44.61 -11.44 24.17
CA GLU A 467 -44.14 -10.56 25.24
C GLU A 467 -42.78 -11.05 25.73
N GLY A 468 -41.69 -10.37 25.37
CA GLY A 468 -40.43 -10.68 26.04
C GLY A 468 -39.10 -10.15 25.51
N VAL A 469 -39.01 -8.97 24.88
CA VAL A 469 -37.73 -8.22 24.86
C VAL A 469 -37.98 -6.72 24.97
N ILE A 470 -37.82 -6.18 26.18
CA ILE A 470 -37.69 -4.74 26.42
C ILE A 470 -36.22 -4.38 26.17
N THR A 471 -35.90 -3.75 25.04
CA THR A 471 -34.72 -2.86 24.95
C THR A 471 -35.01 -1.68 24.01
N ILE A 472 -35.09 -0.50 24.64
CA ILE A 472 -34.96 0.87 24.10
C ILE A 472 -35.40 1.06 22.63
N ALA A 473 -36.72 1.19 22.45
CA ALA A 473 -37.31 1.68 21.23
C ALA A 473 -37.00 3.19 21.06
N GLU A 474 -36.03 3.53 20.20
CA GLU A 474 -36.16 4.77 19.43
C GLU A 474 -37.14 4.48 18.30
N GLU A 475 -38.38 4.95 18.47
CA GLU A 475 -39.45 4.89 17.48
C GLU A 475 -38.93 5.34 16.10
N SER A 476 -38.78 4.41 15.16
CA SER A 476 -38.65 4.76 13.74
C SER A 476 -40.05 4.85 13.14
N PRO A 477 -40.49 6.03 12.65
CA PRO A 477 -41.84 6.21 12.14
C PRO A 477 -41.99 5.61 10.73
N PRO A 478 -43.24 5.36 10.27
CA PRO A 478 -43.51 4.92 8.90
C PRO A 478 -42.95 5.94 7.91
N GLY A 479 -41.96 5.51 7.11
CA GLY A 479 -41.17 6.38 6.23
C GLY A 479 -39.70 6.54 6.65
N ALA A 480 -39.07 5.49 7.19
CA ALA A 480 -37.65 5.49 7.54
C ALA A 480 -36.76 5.90 6.35
N LYS A 481 -35.93 6.93 6.55
CA LYS A 481 -35.00 7.47 5.55
C LYS A 481 -33.56 7.27 6.02
N LEU A 482 -32.63 7.13 5.08
CA LEU A 482 -31.20 7.08 5.38
C LEU A 482 -30.70 8.39 5.98
N LYS A 483 -30.51 8.43 7.30
CA LYS A 483 -29.98 9.61 8.01
C LYS A 483 -28.45 9.69 7.96
N SER A 484 -27.77 8.55 8.01
CA SER A 484 -26.32 8.44 8.01
C SER A 484 -25.87 7.16 7.30
N ILE A 485 -24.66 7.17 6.76
CA ILE A 485 -24.08 6.04 6.03
C ILE A 485 -22.98 5.42 6.88
N ASN A 486 -23.09 4.12 7.10
CA ASN A 486 -22.06 3.34 7.75
C ASN A 486 -20.88 3.11 6.80
N PHE A 487 -19.67 3.35 7.30
CA PHE A 487 -18.42 3.16 6.56
C PHE A 487 -18.27 1.73 6.00
N HIS A 488 -18.53 0.70 6.83
CA HIS A 488 -18.39 -0.70 6.42
C HIS A 488 -19.49 -1.10 5.45
N GLY A 489 -20.70 -0.56 5.62
CA GLY A 489 -21.81 -0.75 4.70
C GLY A 489 -21.52 -0.24 3.28
N ALA A 490 -20.98 0.98 3.18
CA ALA A 490 -20.57 1.55 1.90
C ALA A 490 -19.42 0.76 1.25
N LEU A 491 -18.44 0.28 2.04
CA LEU A 491 -17.37 -0.56 1.50
C LEU A 491 -17.89 -1.92 1.03
N LEU A 492 -18.80 -2.55 1.79
CA LEU A 492 -19.46 -3.79 1.39
C LEU A 492 -20.12 -3.61 0.02
N LEU A 493 -20.92 -2.55 -0.14
CA LEU A 493 -21.60 -2.27 -1.41
C LEU A 493 -20.65 -2.06 -2.57
N LYS A 494 -19.57 -1.30 -2.37
CA LYS A 494 -18.52 -1.14 -3.37
C LYS A 494 -18.02 -2.50 -3.87
N THR A 495 -17.78 -3.45 -2.97
CA THR A 495 -17.33 -4.80 -3.31
C THR A 495 -18.43 -5.64 -3.95
N LEU A 496 -19.68 -5.52 -3.50
CA LEU A 496 -20.82 -6.25 -4.04
C LEU A 496 -21.10 -5.89 -5.52
N PHE A 497 -20.84 -4.65 -5.94
CA PHE A 497 -20.99 -4.28 -7.36
C PHE A 497 -19.99 -4.98 -8.29
N ASP A 498 -18.89 -5.52 -7.77
CA ASP A 498 -17.91 -6.29 -8.54
C ASP A 498 -18.20 -7.81 -8.55
N PHE A 499 -19.35 -8.25 -8.02
CA PHE A 499 -19.80 -9.63 -8.16
C PHE A 499 -20.20 -9.92 -9.61
N GLN A 500 -20.08 -11.18 -10.04
CA GLN A 500 -20.50 -11.61 -11.39
C GLN A 500 -21.98 -11.38 -11.66
N ASP A 501 -22.81 -11.42 -10.62
CA ASP A 501 -24.25 -11.17 -10.69
C ASP A 501 -24.66 -10.20 -9.57
N PRO A 502 -24.54 -8.88 -9.79
CA PRO A 502 -24.92 -7.87 -8.81
C PRO A 502 -26.41 -7.47 -8.94
N SER A 503 -27.22 -8.20 -9.73
CA SER A 503 -28.55 -7.78 -10.19
C SER A 503 -29.50 -7.37 -9.06
N LYS A 504 -29.48 -8.09 -7.92
CA LYS A 504 -30.31 -7.78 -6.76
C LYS A 504 -29.92 -6.45 -6.09
N VAL A 505 -28.62 -6.26 -5.88
CA VAL A 505 -28.06 -5.03 -5.28
C VAL A 505 -28.26 -3.84 -6.22
N VAL A 506 -28.07 -4.03 -7.52
CA VAL A 506 -28.34 -3.02 -8.55
C VAL A 506 -29.80 -2.59 -8.54
N THR A 507 -30.73 -3.54 -8.48
CA THR A 507 -32.17 -3.23 -8.46
C THR A 507 -32.51 -2.42 -7.21
N SER A 508 -32.00 -2.83 -6.05
CA SER A 508 -32.19 -2.10 -4.79
C SER A 508 -31.63 -0.68 -4.82
N LEU A 509 -30.42 -0.47 -5.36
CA LEU A 509 -29.84 0.88 -5.50
C LEU A 509 -30.73 1.78 -6.37
N LEU A 510 -31.29 1.21 -7.45
CA LEU A 510 -32.21 1.93 -8.33
C LEU A 510 -33.61 2.12 -7.75
N CYS A 511 -33.95 1.50 -6.61
CA CYS A 511 -35.19 1.79 -5.89
C CYS A 511 -35.07 2.99 -4.94
N LEU A 512 -33.85 3.43 -4.63
CA LEU A 512 -33.62 4.58 -3.75
C LEU A 512 -34.32 5.85 -4.27
N SER A 513 -34.85 6.62 -3.33
CA SER A 513 -35.43 7.95 -3.55
C SER A 513 -34.35 8.96 -3.89
N MET A 514 -34.77 10.10 -4.45
CA MET A 514 -33.82 11.14 -4.83
C MET A 514 -33.09 11.75 -3.62
N GLU A 515 -33.77 11.86 -2.48
CA GLU A 515 -33.16 12.36 -1.24
C GLU A 515 -32.06 11.41 -0.74
N GLU A 516 -32.30 10.10 -0.75
CA GLU A 516 -31.32 9.08 -0.33
C GLU A 516 -30.12 9.04 -1.27
N LEU A 517 -30.35 9.14 -2.59
CA LEU A 517 -29.27 9.23 -3.57
C LEU A 517 -28.40 10.47 -3.35
N MET A 518 -28.99 11.61 -2.96
CA MET A 518 -28.24 12.82 -2.61
C MET A 518 -27.42 12.63 -1.33
N THR A 519 -27.99 12.01 -0.29
CA THR A 519 -27.24 11.66 0.93
C THR A 519 -26.05 10.75 0.58
N LEU A 520 -26.27 9.73 -0.26
CA LEU A 520 -25.24 8.81 -0.71
C LEU A 520 -24.15 9.49 -1.55
N ALA A 521 -24.52 10.35 -2.51
CA ALA A 521 -23.56 11.02 -3.39
C ALA A 521 -22.74 12.11 -2.70
N THR A 522 -23.24 12.69 -1.61
CA THR A 522 -22.53 13.73 -0.85
C THR A 522 -21.71 13.18 0.30
N ASP A 523 -21.94 11.93 0.71
CA ASP A 523 -21.16 11.27 1.76
C ASP A 523 -19.74 10.89 1.33
N SER A 524 -18.83 10.89 2.31
CA SER A 524 -17.41 10.60 2.11
C SER A 524 -17.09 9.18 1.65
N MET A 525 -17.92 8.18 1.98
CA MET A 525 -17.77 6.80 1.52
C MET A 525 -18.91 6.37 0.59
N GLY A 526 -20.11 6.90 0.80
CA GLY A 526 -21.25 6.68 -0.07
C GLY A 526 -20.99 7.04 -1.54
N SER A 527 -20.29 8.16 -1.76
CA SER A 527 -19.88 8.60 -3.11
C SER A 527 -19.03 7.54 -3.82
N TYR A 528 -18.10 6.90 -3.11
CA TYR A 528 -17.29 5.82 -3.67
C TYR A 528 -18.11 4.56 -4.00
N ALA A 529 -19.16 4.26 -3.25
CA ALA A 529 -20.06 3.15 -3.59
C ALA A 529 -20.83 3.44 -4.90
N LEU A 530 -21.30 4.67 -5.11
CA LEU A 530 -21.91 5.09 -6.37
C LEU A 530 -20.90 5.09 -7.53
N GLU A 531 -19.68 5.55 -7.29
CA GLU A 531 -18.62 5.46 -8.29
C GLU A 531 -18.30 4.02 -8.66
N ALA A 532 -18.30 3.09 -7.69
CA ALA A 532 -18.09 1.68 -7.93
C ALA A 532 -19.22 1.06 -8.78
N PHE A 533 -20.47 1.41 -8.50
CA PHE A 533 -21.61 1.02 -9.34
C PHE A 533 -21.43 1.48 -10.80
N LEU A 534 -21.03 2.74 -11.01
CA LEU A 534 -20.86 3.32 -12.35
C LEU A 534 -19.65 2.71 -13.09
N LYS A 535 -18.57 2.39 -12.37
CA LYS A 535 -17.34 1.83 -12.93
C LYS A 535 -17.37 0.31 -13.08
N SER A 536 -18.26 -0.39 -12.36
CA SER A 536 -18.33 -1.85 -12.38
C SER A 536 -18.59 -2.38 -13.79
N ARG A 537 -17.87 -3.45 -14.15
CA ARG A 537 -18.03 -4.16 -15.42
C ARG A 537 -19.28 -5.06 -15.46
N PHE A 538 -19.74 -5.51 -14.29
CA PHE A 538 -20.86 -6.45 -14.18
C PHE A 538 -22.22 -5.74 -14.11
N VAL A 539 -22.23 -4.43 -13.92
CA VAL A 539 -23.43 -3.60 -14.00
C VAL A 539 -23.72 -3.24 -15.46
N PRO A 540 -24.87 -3.63 -16.03
CA PRO A 540 -25.23 -3.29 -17.41
C PRO A 540 -25.34 -1.77 -17.63
N SER A 541 -25.00 -1.32 -18.84
CA SER A 541 -25.02 0.12 -19.18
C SER A 541 -26.41 0.72 -19.06
N GLU A 542 -27.45 -0.05 -19.35
CA GLU A 542 -28.85 0.32 -19.21
C GLU A 542 -29.17 0.72 -17.76
N LYS A 543 -28.69 -0.05 -16.78
CA LYS A 543 -28.90 0.21 -15.36
C LYS A 543 -28.13 1.45 -14.89
N LYS A 544 -26.93 1.69 -15.43
CA LYS A 544 -26.17 2.92 -15.20
C LYS A 544 -26.92 4.14 -15.73
N HIS A 545 -27.51 4.05 -16.91
CA HIS A 545 -28.31 5.12 -17.49
C HIS A 545 -29.57 5.44 -16.69
N VAL A 546 -30.24 4.43 -16.12
CA VAL A 546 -31.39 4.66 -15.21
C VAL A 546 -30.98 5.50 -14.00
N LEU A 547 -29.82 5.23 -13.40
CA LEU A 547 -29.29 6.05 -12.30
C LEU A 547 -29.00 7.48 -12.75
N ILE A 548 -28.38 7.65 -13.93
CA ILE A 548 -28.06 8.98 -14.48
C ILE A 548 -29.34 9.80 -14.74
N GLU A 549 -30.39 9.17 -15.28
CA GLU A 549 -31.69 9.84 -15.46
C GLU A 549 -32.34 10.21 -14.13
N LYS A 550 -32.22 9.37 -13.09
CA LYS A 550 -32.70 9.73 -11.75
C LYS A 550 -31.98 10.94 -11.16
N LEU A 551 -30.67 11.08 -11.41
CA LEU A 551 -29.86 12.19 -10.90
C LEU A 551 -30.05 13.50 -11.69
N LYS A 552 -30.76 13.45 -12.82
CA LYS A 552 -31.04 14.62 -13.65
C LYS A 552 -31.78 15.69 -12.85
N GLY A 553 -31.36 16.95 -13.02
CA GLY A 553 -31.84 18.09 -12.25
C GLY A 553 -31.07 18.36 -10.96
N THR A 554 -30.11 17.50 -10.58
CA THR A 554 -29.28 17.70 -9.38
C THR A 554 -27.79 17.74 -9.63
N PHE A 555 -27.33 17.62 -10.88
CA PHE A 555 -25.90 17.59 -11.20
C PHE A 555 -25.21 18.90 -10.80
N VAL A 556 -25.89 20.05 -10.91
CA VAL A 556 -25.38 21.34 -10.45
C VAL A 556 -25.13 21.34 -8.94
N ARG A 557 -26.09 20.83 -8.15
CA ARG A 557 -25.98 20.76 -6.70
C ARG A 557 -24.84 19.83 -6.28
N LEU A 558 -24.73 18.65 -6.91
CA LEU A 558 -23.66 17.70 -6.63
C LEU A 558 -22.28 18.23 -7.05
N ALA A 559 -22.17 18.95 -8.15
CA ALA A 559 -20.92 19.52 -8.63
C ALA A 559 -20.34 20.60 -7.68
N CYS A 560 -21.19 21.26 -6.90
CA CYS A 560 -20.77 22.22 -5.87
C CYS A 560 -20.24 21.54 -4.60
N GLU A 561 -20.55 20.26 -4.38
CA GLU A 561 -20.13 19.50 -3.21
C GLU A 561 -18.80 18.79 -3.44
N LYS A 562 -18.00 18.65 -2.38
CA LYS A 562 -16.67 18.02 -2.48
C LYS A 562 -16.75 16.60 -3.03
N GLN A 563 -17.57 15.74 -2.42
CA GLN A 563 -17.69 14.34 -2.81
C GLN A 563 -18.60 14.17 -4.03
N GLY A 564 -19.68 14.95 -4.09
CA GLY A 564 -20.61 14.95 -5.21
C GLY A 564 -19.93 15.27 -6.54
N SER A 565 -18.94 16.17 -6.56
CA SER A 565 -18.19 16.53 -7.77
C SER A 565 -17.55 15.32 -8.46
N HIS A 566 -17.01 14.37 -7.69
CA HIS A 566 -16.43 13.12 -8.21
C HIS A 566 -17.49 12.16 -8.77
N VAL A 567 -18.67 12.11 -8.15
CA VAL A 567 -19.81 11.35 -8.64
C VAL A 567 -20.29 11.91 -9.98
N VAL A 568 -20.46 13.23 -10.11
CA VAL A 568 -20.86 13.88 -11.38
C VAL A 568 -19.86 13.57 -12.49
N GLU A 569 -18.57 13.72 -12.22
CA GLU A 569 -17.53 13.39 -13.20
C GLU A 569 -17.54 11.92 -13.60
N THR A 570 -17.81 11.02 -12.66
CA THR A 570 -17.87 9.58 -12.93
C THR A 570 -19.11 9.23 -13.75
N CYS A 571 -20.28 9.80 -13.41
CA CYS A 571 -21.50 9.71 -14.21
C CYS A 571 -21.22 10.13 -15.64
N TRP A 572 -20.63 11.31 -15.84
CA TRP A 572 -20.30 11.82 -17.17
C TRP A 572 -19.31 10.92 -17.90
N ARG A 573 -18.23 10.46 -17.25
CA ARG A 573 -17.21 9.59 -17.89
C ARG A 573 -17.78 8.25 -18.37
N GLN A 574 -18.71 7.67 -17.62
CA GLN A 574 -19.29 6.35 -17.90
C GLN A 574 -20.58 6.42 -18.74
N ALA A 575 -21.19 7.59 -18.90
CA ALA A 575 -22.40 7.75 -19.72
C ALA A 575 -22.14 7.59 -21.22
N GLU A 576 -23.15 7.11 -21.94
CA GLU A 576 -23.21 7.25 -23.39
C GLU A 576 -23.40 8.71 -23.82
N VAL A 577 -23.12 8.98 -25.10
CA VAL A 577 -23.08 10.34 -25.69
C VAL A 577 -24.35 11.15 -25.40
N ARG A 578 -25.53 10.53 -25.52
CA ARG A 578 -26.82 11.20 -25.27
C ARG A 578 -26.94 11.72 -23.84
N TYR A 579 -26.51 10.92 -22.87
CA TYR A 579 -26.54 11.29 -21.45
C TYR A 579 -25.41 12.27 -21.11
N LYS A 580 -24.24 12.17 -21.74
CA LYS A 580 -23.16 13.17 -21.63
C LYS A 580 -23.66 14.56 -22.06
N GLU A 581 -24.35 14.64 -23.20
CA GLU A 581 -24.95 15.88 -23.68
C GLU A 581 -25.95 16.45 -22.66
N ALA A 582 -26.84 15.62 -22.11
CA ALA A 582 -27.81 16.05 -21.12
C ALA A 582 -27.15 16.60 -19.83
N ILE A 583 -26.14 15.89 -19.29
CA ILE A 583 -25.39 16.33 -18.10
C ILE A 583 -24.67 17.66 -18.39
N THR A 584 -23.94 17.73 -19.51
CA THR A 584 -23.18 18.93 -19.88
C THR A 584 -24.11 20.13 -20.13
N GLN A 585 -25.32 19.92 -20.68
CA GLN A 585 -26.34 20.97 -20.85
C GLN A 585 -26.84 21.50 -19.50
N GLU A 586 -27.12 20.61 -18.53
CA GLU A 586 -27.54 21.01 -17.19
C GLU A 586 -26.44 21.83 -16.48
N LEU A 587 -25.18 21.40 -16.59
CA LEU A 587 -24.04 22.13 -16.03
C LEU A 587 -23.82 23.50 -16.71
N LEU A 588 -24.12 23.62 -18.02
CA LEU A 588 -24.02 24.87 -18.76
C LEU A 588 -25.07 25.89 -18.30
N PHE A 589 -26.29 25.44 -17.96
CA PHE A 589 -27.37 26.33 -17.51
C PHE A 589 -26.99 27.13 -16.25
N SER A 590 -26.22 26.52 -15.34
CA SER A 590 -25.76 27.13 -14.08
C SER A 590 -24.25 27.42 -14.05
N GLU A 591 -23.64 27.75 -15.19
CA GLU A 591 -22.20 28.00 -15.34
C GLU A 591 -21.67 29.08 -14.36
N GLN A 592 -22.42 30.18 -14.17
CA GLN A 592 -22.00 31.27 -13.28
C GLN A 592 -21.88 30.81 -11.83
N GLN A 593 -22.83 30.00 -11.36
CA GLN A 593 -22.82 29.43 -10.01
C GLN A 593 -21.66 28.46 -9.83
N LEU A 594 -21.43 27.58 -10.80
CA LEU A 594 -20.35 26.58 -10.76
C LEU A 594 -18.96 27.21 -10.86
N ASN A 595 -18.81 28.32 -11.59
CA ASN A 595 -17.56 29.08 -11.64
C ASN A 595 -17.21 29.76 -10.31
N GLY A 596 -18.21 30.11 -9.50
CA GLY A 596 -18.03 30.63 -8.15
C GLY A 596 -17.58 29.57 -7.14
N ASN A 597 -17.76 28.28 -7.42
CA ASN A 597 -17.39 27.17 -6.54
C ASN A 597 -16.07 26.52 -6.98
N PHE A 598 -15.18 26.20 -6.03
CA PHE A 598 -13.91 25.54 -6.32
C PHE A 598 -14.06 24.20 -7.05
N TYR A 599 -14.98 23.35 -6.59
CA TYR A 599 -15.24 22.03 -7.18
C TYR A 599 -16.01 22.15 -8.49
N GLY A 600 -16.99 23.05 -8.54
CA GLY A 600 -17.78 23.32 -9.74
C GLY A 600 -16.91 23.69 -10.95
N ARG A 601 -15.89 24.54 -10.76
CA ARG A 601 -14.90 24.87 -11.82
C ARG A 601 -14.18 23.65 -12.38
N ILE A 602 -13.80 22.72 -11.51
CA ILE A 602 -13.11 21.49 -11.91
C ILE A 602 -14.06 20.60 -12.73
N VAL A 603 -15.31 20.44 -12.28
CA VAL A 603 -16.34 19.67 -12.98
C VAL A 603 -16.65 20.26 -14.35
N LEU A 604 -16.81 21.60 -14.47
CA LEU A 604 -17.04 22.28 -15.74
C LEU A 604 -15.94 21.98 -16.76
N ARG A 605 -14.68 22.03 -16.33
CA ARG A 605 -13.51 21.72 -17.15
C ARG A 605 -13.50 20.25 -17.56
N ASN A 606 -13.73 19.34 -16.62
CA ASN A 606 -13.62 17.91 -16.84
C ASN A 606 -14.78 17.35 -17.68
N CYS A 607 -15.99 17.92 -17.56
CA CYS A 607 -17.17 17.53 -18.34
C CYS A 607 -17.27 18.22 -19.70
N GLY A 608 -16.23 18.95 -20.13
CA GLY A 608 -16.13 19.54 -21.47
C GLY A 608 -17.17 20.61 -21.79
N VAL A 609 -17.67 21.36 -20.79
CA VAL A 609 -18.74 22.36 -20.97
C VAL A 609 -18.35 23.46 -21.96
N GLU A 610 -17.08 23.87 -21.98
CA GLU A 610 -16.56 24.84 -22.97
C GLU A 610 -16.69 24.35 -24.42
N HIS A 611 -16.52 23.05 -24.67
CA HIS A 611 -16.60 22.49 -26.02
C HIS A 611 -18.04 22.48 -26.54
N LEU A 612 -19.00 22.18 -25.67
CA LEU A 612 -20.42 22.26 -26.00
C LEU A 612 -20.85 23.72 -26.30
N LYS A 613 -20.36 24.68 -25.50
CA LYS A 613 -20.62 26.12 -25.69
C LYS A 613 -20.13 26.63 -27.05
N ARG A 614 -19.00 26.12 -27.53
CA ARG A 614 -18.44 26.44 -28.87
C ARG A 614 -19.09 25.66 -30.02
N LYS A 615 -20.09 24.80 -29.74
CA LYS A 615 -20.76 23.90 -30.71
C LYS A 615 -19.76 23.07 -31.52
N ASP A 616 -18.67 22.62 -30.87
CA ASP A 616 -17.61 21.86 -31.53
C ASP A 616 -18.07 20.41 -31.80
N LYS A 617 -18.64 20.17 -32.99
CA LYS A 617 -19.05 18.83 -33.43
C LYS A 617 -17.88 17.83 -33.45
N THR A 618 -16.65 18.30 -33.61
CA THR A 618 -15.47 17.42 -33.68
C THR A 618 -15.12 16.79 -32.33
N TRP A 619 -15.50 17.45 -31.22
CA TRP A 619 -15.26 16.93 -29.88
C TRP A 619 -16.14 15.71 -29.58
N PHE A 620 -17.43 15.76 -29.92
CA PHE A 620 -18.36 14.63 -29.76
C PHE A 620 -17.93 13.41 -30.58
N GLU A 621 -17.42 13.61 -31.80
CA GLU A 621 -16.88 12.54 -32.63
C GLU A 621 -15.59 11.93 -32.05
N LYS A 622 -14.70 12.76 -31.48
CA LYS A 622 -13.49 12.30 -30.79
C LYS A 622 -13.83 11.50 -29.54
N GLU A 623 -14.83 11.94 -28.77
CA GLU A 623 -15.28 11.23 -27.58
C GLU A 623 -15.98 9.90 -27.91
N GLN A 624 -16.78 9.85 -28.98
CA GLN A 624 -17.32 8.60 -29.50
C GLN A 624 -16.23 7.60 -29.89
N LYS A 625 -15.17 8.09 -30.54
CA LYS A 625 -13.99 7.26 -30.87
C LYS A 625 -13.26 6.80 -29.62
N ALA A 626 -13.16 7.63 -28.58
CA ALA A 626 -12.53 7.27 -27.31
C ALA A 626 -13.32 6.20 -26.54
N VAL A 627 -14.65 6.32 -26.47
CA VAL A 627 -15.53 5.30 -25.86
C VAL A 627 -15.44 3.97 -26.61
N LYS A 628 -15.46 4.00 -27.95
CA LYS A 628 -15.29 2.79 -28.78
C LYS A 628 -13.92 2.14 -28.58
N LYS A 629 -12.85 2.94 -28.45
CA LYS A 629 -11.51 2.43 -28.13
C LYS A 629 -11.44 1.78 -26.75
N ARG A 630 -12.09 2.35 -25.73
CA ARG A 630 -12.17 1.76 -24.38
C ARG A 630 -12.92 0.43 -24.39
N LYS A 631 -14.10 0.38 -24.99
CA LYS A 631 -14.88 -0.88 -25.13
C LYS A 631 -14.08 -1.96 -25.86
N PHE A 632 -13.38 -1.61 -26.94
CA PHE A 632 -12.53 -2.54 -27.68
C PHE A 632 -11.32 -3.06 -26.85
N LEU A 633 -10.72 -2.21 -26.01
CA LEU A 633 -9.64 -2.62 -25.11
C LEU A 633 -10.17 -3.53 -23.99
N GLU A 634 -11.38 -3.29 -23.49
CA GLU A 634 -12.06 -4.15 -22.51
C GLU A 634 -12.36 -5.54 -23.09
N GLU A 635 -12.91 -5.62 -24.32
CA GLU A 635 -13.14 -6.88 -25.03
C GLU A 635 -11.83 -7.69 -25.25
N ILE A 636 -10.71 -7.02 -25.55
CA ILE A 636 -9.40 -7.69 -25.70
C ILE A 636 -8.89 -8.25 -24.36
N LEU A 637 -9.16 -7.56 -23.25
CA LEU A 637 -8.78 -8.02 -21.92
C LEU A 637 -9.61 -9.24 -21.50
N GLU A 638 -10.88 -9.31 -21.91
CA GLU A 638 -11.77 -10.45 -21.72
C GLU A 638 -11.27 -11.70 -22.47
N GLU A 639 -10.89 -11.57 -23.74
CA GLU A 639 -10.34 -12.70 -24.52
C GLU A 639 -9.09 -13.32 -23.86
N ARG A 640 -8.26 -12.54 -23.15
CA ARG A 640 -7.09 -13.07 -22.42
C ARG A 640 -7.44 -13.81 -21.13
N GLN A 641 -8.57 -13.52 -20.49
CA GLN A 641 -9.02 -14.22 -19.29
C GLN A 641 -9.69 -15.56 -19.63
N ASP A 642 -10.42 -15.62 -20.75
CA ASP A 642 -11.10 -16.84 -21.20
C ASP A 642 -10.16 -17.91 -21.78
N ILE A 643 -9.00 -17.51 -22.33
CA ILE A 643 -7.96 -18.46 -22.82
C ILE A 643 -7.36 -19.28 -21.66
N LYS A 644 -7.39 -18.79 -20.41
CA LYS A 644 -6.99 -19.59 -19.23
C LYS A 644 -8.08 -20.56 -18.77
N HIS A 645 -9.33 -20.40 -19.21
CA HIS A 645 -10.48 -21.19 -18.75
C HIS A 645 -10.96 -22.27 -19.72
N THR A 646 -10.44 -22.33 -20.95
CA THR A 646 -10.77 -23.40 -21.89
C THR A 646 -9.53 -24.02 -22.55
N LYS A 647 -8.90 -24.99 -21.87
CA LYS A 647 -8.14 -26.08 -22.51
C LYS A 647 -7.94 -27.28 -21.56
N LYS A 648 -8.98 -28.10 -21.41
CA LYS A 648 -8.83 -29.57 -21.41
C LYS A 648 -9.40 -30.07 -22.73
N VAL A 649 -8.60 -30.01 -23.78
CA VAL A 649 -8.85 -30.75 -25.03
C VAL A 649 -7.56 -31.46 -25.38
N LYS A 650 -7.66 -32.79 -25.57
CA LYS A 650 -6.57 -33.70 -25.91
C LYS A 650 -5.75 -33.14 -27.09
N LEU A 651 -4.44 -33.04 -26.89
CA LEU A 651 -3.48 -32.79 -27.96
C LEU A 651 -3.36 -34.07 -28.78
N VAL A 652 -3.90 -34.05 -30.00
CA VAL A 652 -3.38 -34.83 -31.12
C VAL A 652 -2.29 -33.95 -31.73
N GLU A 653 -1.06 -34.46 -31.75
CA GLU A 653 0.07 -33.81 -32.40
C GLU A 653 -0.21 -33.69 -33.90
N ASP A 654 -0.10 -32.47 -34.43
CA ASP A 654 0.10 -32.30 -35.86
C ASP A 654 1.13 -31.19 -36.11
N GLY A 655 2.18 -31.56 -36.83
CA GLY A 655 3.47 -30.86 -36.89
C GLY A 655 3.42 -29.58 -37.73
N LYS A 656 3.31 -28.42 -37.09
CA LYS A 656 3.60 -27.09 -37.71
C LYS A 656 4.22 -26.06 -36.75
N SER A 657 5.04 -26.49 -35.79
CA SER A 657 5.65 -25.58 -34.80
C SER A 657 7.19 -25.53 -34.85
N LYS A 658 7.77 -25.24 -36.04
CA LYS A 658 9.22 -24.99 -36.19
C LYS A 658 9.62 -23.64 -36.79
N ASN A 659 8.67 -22.77 -37.18
CA ASN A 659 9.01 -21.51 -37.85
C ASN A 659 8.93 -20.23 -36.98
N PHE A 660 8.50 -20.30 -35.72
CA PHE A 660 8.40 -19.09 -34.88
C PHE A 660 9.64 -18.80 -34.02
N GLY A 661 10.55 -19.76 -33.84
CA GLY A 661 11.76 -19.55 -33.02
C GLY A 661 12.82 -18.68 -33.69
N ARG A 662 12.89 -18.70 -35.03
CA ARG A 662 13.92 -17.97 -35.79
C ARG A 662 13.64 -16.47 -35.93
N GLU A 663 12.37 -16.08 -35.94
CA GLU A 663 11.95 -14.67 -36.02
C GLU A 663 12.01 -13.94 -34.66
N MET A 664 11.80 -14.65 -33.54
CA MET A 664 11.95 -14.08 -32.19
C MET A 664 13.41 -13.84 -31.78
N ALA A 665 14.34 -14.68 -32.26
CA ALA A 665 15.78 -14.52 -32.02
C ALA A 665 16.37 -13.32 -32.80
N ALA A 666 15.82 -12.98 -33.97
CA ALA A 666 16.22 -11.82 -34.76
C ALA A 666 15.79 -10.47 -34.12
N LEU A 667 14.89 -10.52 -33.13
CA LEU A 667 14.39 -9.35 -32.37
C LEU A 667 14.94 -9.27 -30.94
N GLY A 668 15.95 -10.08 -30.61
CA GLY A 668 16.71 -9.97 -29.36
C GLY A 668 16.05 -10.58 -28.11
N PHE A 669 15.05 -11.46 -28.27
CA PHE A 669 14.43 -12.16 -27.14
C PHE A 669 14.77 -13.66 -27.15
N THR A 670 15.44 -14.14 -26.10
CA THR A 670 15.56 -15.57 -25.80
C THR A 670 14.42 -16.01 -24.87
N ALA A 671 13.91 -17.21 -25.08
CA ALA A 671 12.77 -17.76 -24.36
C ALA A 671 13.18 -18.35 -22.99
N SER A 672 13.75 -17.51 -22.12
CA SER A 672 13.93 -17.76 -20.69
C SER A 672 14.52 -16.49 -20.10
N GLY A 673 13.68 -15.68 -19.44
CA GLY A 673 14.11 -14.40 -18.89
C GLY A 673 15.07 -14.57 -17.73
N GLU A 674 16.37 -14.57 -18.01
CA GLU A 674 17.45 -14.26 -17.09
C GLU A 674 18.49 -13.41 -17.85
N ASN A 675 18.90 -12.30 -17.24
CA ASN A 675 19.89 -11.38 -17.80
C ASN A 675 21.28 -12.03 -17.72
N ALA A 676 21.97 -12.13 -18.86
CA ALA A 676 23.38 -12.50 -18.90
C ALA A 676 24.24 -11.34 -18.35
N VAL A 677 25.02 -11.64 -17.31
CA VAL A 677 26.15 -10.84 -16.83
C VAL A 677 27.40 -11.66 -17.09
N ASP A 678 28.42 -11.00 -17.65
CA ASP A 678 29.78 -11.50 -17.87
C ASP A 678 30.47 -11.95 -16.58
N SER A 679 31.14 -13.10 -16.63
CA SER A 679 32.42 -13.47 -15.97
C SER A 679 32.59 -14.99 -16.14
N GLU A 680 33.51 -15.48 -16.97
CA GLU A 680 34.91 -15.79 -16.59
C GLU A 680 35.02 -16.72 -15.38
N GLU A 681 35.32 -17.99 -15.66
CA GLU A 681 36.26 -18.90 -14.94
C GLU A 681 36.17 -20.27 -15.66
N GLU A 682 37.25 -20.68 -16.32
CA GLU A 682 38.20 -21.72 -15.84
C GLU A 682 37.54 -23.10 -15.72
N ASP A 683 37.89 -24.01 -16.64
CA ASP A 683 37.90 -25.44 -16.34
C ASP A 683 39.01 -26.13 -17.13
N ASP A 684 39.87 -26.79 -16.36
CA ASP A 684 40.96 -27.67 -16.73
C ASP A 684 40.47 -28.99 -17.39
N ALA A 685 41.32 -29.51 -18.28
CA ALA A 685 41.62 -30.93 -18.53
C ALA A 685 40.45 -31.94 -18.67
N ASP A 686 40.20 -32.46 -19.88
CA ASP A 686 40.94 -33.61 -20.45
C ASP A 686 40.20 -34.29 -21.62
N ASP A 687 41.04 -34.71 -22.58
CA ASP A 687 40.94 -35.84 -23.50
C ASP A 687 39.91 -35.92 -24.67
N ALA A 688 40.48 -35.63 -25.85
CA ALA A 688 40.73 -36.58 -26.94
C ALA A 688 39.59 -36.96 -27.93
N LYS A 689 39.67 -36.44 -29.17
CA LYS A 689 40.13 -37.19 -30.39
C LYS A 689 39.81 -36.46 -31.72
N GLY A 690 40.83 -36.38 -32.58
CA GLY A 690 40.77 -36.41 -34.06
C GLY A 690 40.31 -35.13 -34.77
N SER A 691 41.21 -34.27 -35.28
CA SER A 691 41.82 -34.30 -36.63
C SER A 691 40.75 -34.18 -37.75
N VAL A 692 40.77 -33.24 -38.70
CA VAL A 692 41.83 -32.90 -39.69
C VAL A 692 41.38 -31.66 -40.50
N ASP A 693 42.34 -30.81 -40.92
CA ASP A 693 42.37 -29.86 -42.06
C ASP A 693 41.42 -28.63 -42.13
N ALA A 694 41.78 -27.48 -42.70
CA ALA A 694 43.04 -26.83 -43.11
C ALA A 694 42.71 -25.40 -43.62
N ALA A 695 43.74 -24.53 -43.62
CA ALA A 695 43.96 -23.36 -44.51
C ALA A 695 43.12 -22.06 -44.31
N PHE A 696 43.74 -20.94 -43.85
CA PHE A 696 44.42 -19.85 -44.63
C PHE A 696 43.39 -18.93 -45.36
N GLU A 697 43.32 -17.58 -45.32
CA GLU A 697 44.26 -16.45 -45.23
C GLU A 697 43.49 -15.16 -44.79
N LYS A 698 44.00 -14.36 -43.83
CA LYS A 698 44.69 -13.04 -43.99
C LYS A 698 43.97 -11.87 -44.72
N LYS A 699 43.63 -10.86 -43.89
CA LYS A 699 43.93 -9.38 -43.99
C LYS A 699 43.20 -8.51 -45.05
N PRO A 700 43.26 -7.15 -44.97
CA PRO A 700 43.24 -6.24 -43.80
C PRO A 700 42.41 -4.92 -43.98
N LYS A 701 42.32 -4.19 -42.85
CA LYS A 701 42.08 -2.75 -42.57
C LYS A 701 42.08 -1.70 -43.70
N LYS A 702 41.27 -0.64 -43.49
CA LYS A 702 41.69 0.77 -43.69
C LYS A 702 40.91 1.74 -42.79
N ASP A 703 41.67 2.55 -42.06
CA ASP A 703 41.28 3.72 -41.27
C ASP A 703 40.90 4.92 -42.16
N GLN A 704 40.11 5.87 -41.62
CA GLN A 704 40.45 7.29 -41.70
C GLN A 704 39.66 8.17 -40.72
N TYR A 705 40.42 8.95 -39.97
CA TYR A 705 40.05 10.05 -39.08
C TYR A 705 39.61 11.30 -39.86
N ALA A 706 38.72 12.11 -39.27
CA ALA A 706 38.86 13.58 -39.27
C ALA A 706 38.01 14.22 -38.15
N ASN A 707 38.61 15.21 -37.51
CA ASN A 707 38.23 15.86 -36.25
C ASN A 707 38.04 17.37 -36.51
N LYS A 708 37.08 18.06 -35.85
CA LYS A 708 37.23 19.43 -35.26
C LYS A 708 35.90 20.10 -34.84
N ASN A 709 35.81 20.36 -33.54
CA ASN A 709 35.38 21.55 -32.78
C ASN A 709 34.50 22.65 -33.43
N MET A 710 33.43 23.08 -32.73
CA MET A 710 33.43 24.27 -31.85
C MET A 710 32.11 24.44 -31.06
N GLN A 711 32.24 24.99 -29.86
CA GLN A 711 31.20 25.35 -28.89
C GLN A 711 30.34 26.53 -29.36
N THR A 712 29.03 26.54 -29.05
CA THR A 712 28.33 27.45 -28.10
C THR A 712 26.80 27.35 -28.22
N GLU A 713 26.10 27.73 -27.14
CA GLU A 713 24.66 28.01 -27.00
C GLU A 713 23.71 26.88 -26.53
N LYS A 714 23.65 26.78 -25.19
CA LYS A 714 22.47 26.37 -24.43
C LYS A 714 21.34 27.41 -24.61
N LYS A 715 20.16 26.97 -25.07
CA LYS A 715 18.79 27.24 -24.56
C LYS A 715 17.77 27.11 -25.70
N LYS A 716 16.69 26.36 -25.45
CA LYS A 716 15.53 26.02 -26.32
C LYS A 716 15.67 24.76 -27.20
N LYS A 717 15.49 23.58 -26.61
CA LYS A 717 14.88 22.41 -27.27
C LYS A 717 14.60 21.31 -26.25
N ASN A 718 13.51 21.45 -25.49
CA ASN A 718 12.97 20.34 -24.67
C ASN A 718 11.44 20.24 -24.78
N ARG A 719 10.88 20.68 -25.92
CA ARG A 719 9.44 20.63 -26.19
C ARG A 719 9.05 19.92 -27.49
N SER A 720 10.01 19.47 -28.31
CA SER A 720 9.73 18.84 -29.61
C SER A 720 9.98 17.33 -29.67
N SER A 721 10.60 16.70 -28.65
CA SER A 721 10.85 15.25 -28.65
C SER A 721 9.60 14.42 -28.30
N ASN A 722 8.68 14.97 -27.50
CA ASN A 722 7.47 14.26 -27.07
C ASN A 722 6.33 14.23 -28.13
N GLU A 723 6.40 15.03 -29.19
CA GLU A 723 5.43 14.98 -30.30
C GLU A 723 5.89 14.03 -31.41
N THR A 724 7.19 13.95 -31.68
CA THR A 724 7.74 13.02 -32.68
C THR A 724 7.63 11.56 -32.23
N ASP A 725 7.83 11.26 -30.94
CA ASP A 725 7.66 9.90 -30.43
C ASP A 725 6.19 9.46 -30.42
N LYS A 726 5.25 10.38 -30.15
CA LYS A 726 3.82 10.09 -30.23
C LYS A 726 3.32 9.92 -31.66
N LEU A 727 3.90 10.65 -32.63
CA LEU A 727 3.58 10.46 -34.04
C LEU A 727 4.10 9.10 -34.54
N ALA A 728 5.32 8.73 -34.17
CA ALA A 728 5.91 7.43 -34.53
C ALA A 728 5.13 6.26 -33.91
N GLU A 729 4.67 6.40 -32.66
CA GLU A 729 3.84 5.40 -31.99
C GLU A 729 2.44 5.28 -32.63
N LEU A 730 1.87 6.39 -33.10
CA LEU A 730 0.60 6.39 -33.84
C LEU A 730 0.71 5.80 -35.25
N GLU A 731 1.82 6.05 -35.96
CA GLU A 731 2.10 5.44 -37.27
C GLU A 731 2.39 3.93 -37.17
N PHE A 732 3.05 3.50 -36.09
CA PHE A 732 3.26 2.10 -35.77
C PHE A 732 1.93 1.37 -35.50
N ILE A 733 1.03 1.98 -34.74
CA ILE A 733 -0.30 1.43 -34.46
C ILE A 733 -1.16 1.36 -35.73
N ASP A 734 -1.14 2.38 -36.60
CA ASP A 734 -1.91 2.36 -37.86
C ASP A 734 -1.38 1.29 -38.83
N SER A 735 -0.06 1.07 -38.84
CA SER A 735 0.58 0.00 -39.62
C SER A 735 0.21 -1.39 -39.10
N ALA A 736 0.15 -1.59 -37.78
CA ALA A 736 -0.29 -2.84 -37.16
C ALA A 736 -1.78 -3.14 -37.42
N ILE A 737 -2.63 -2.11 -37.46
CA ILE A 737 -4.06 -2.24 -37.80
C ILE A 737 -4.25 -2.59 -39.28
N LYS A 738 -3.45 -2.02 -40.18
CA LYS A 738 -3.47 -2.38 -41.62
C LYS A 738 -3.00 -3.82 -41.84
N ALA A 739 -1.96 -4.26 -41.15
CA ALA A 739 -1.46 -5.64 -41.23
C ALA A 739 -2.49 -6.67 -40.74
N THR A 740 -3.21 -6.40 -39.65
CA THR A 740 -4.25 -7.30 -39.13
C THR A 740 -5.50 -7.33 -40.00
N LYS A 741 -5.87 -6.22 -40.67
CA LYS A 741 -6.95 -6.21 -41.67
C LYS A 741 -6.57 -7.01 -42.93
N SER A 742 -5.31 -6.94 -43.35
CA SER A 742 -4.76 -7.76 -44.44
C SER A 742 -4.85 -9.26 -44.13
N LEU A 743 -4.43 -9.68 -42.93
CA LEU A 743 -4.51 -11.08 -42.48
C LEU A 743 -5.95 -11.59 -42.32
N LYS A 744 -6.90 -10.74 -41.93
CA LYS A 744 -8.33 -11.12 -41.89
C LYS A 744 -8.92 -11.24 -43.30
N LYS A 745 -8.42 -10.48 -44.28
CA LYS A 745 -8.88 -10.55 -45.68
C LYS A 745 -8.34 -11.81 -46.37
N SER A 746 -7.07 -12.17 -46.16
CA SER A 746 -6.48 -13.40 -46.71
C SER A 746 -7.14 -14.68 -46.15
N LYS A 747 -7.44 -14.71 -44.84
CA LYS A 747 -8.19 -15.83 -44.22
C LYS A 747 -9.64 -15.95 -44.72
N LYS A 748 -10.25 -14.86 -45.18
CA LYS A 748 -11.61 -14.85 -45.73
C LYS A 748 -11.64 -15.30 -47.20
N GLU A 749 -10.55 -15.09 -47.94
CA GLU A 749 -10.35 -15.60 -49.30
C GLU A 749 -9.98 -17.09 -49.31
N GLU A 750 -9.19 -17.57 -48.34
CA GLU A 750 -8.91 -19.01 -48.15
C GLU A 750 -10.16 -19.82 -47.78
N LYS A 751 -11.09 -19.23 -47.01
CA LYS A 751 -12.39 -19.85 -46.69
C LYS A 751 -13.41 -19.83 -47.85
N LYS A 752 -13.13 -19.09 -48.93
CA LYS A 752 -13.98 -19.08 -50.14
C LYS A 752 -13.45 -19.98 -51.28
N LYS A 753 -12.25 -20.55 -51.11
CA LYS A 753 -11.62 -21.51 -52.05
C LYS A 753 -11.59 -22.95 -51.52
N LYS A 754 -12.22 -23.21 -50.38
CA LYS A 754 -12.67 -24.52 -49.92
C LYS A 754 -14.19 -24.50 -49.91
#